data_AF-A0AAE1QMN8-F1
#
_entry.id   AF-A0AAE1QMN8-F1
#
_cell.length_a   1.000
_cell.length_b   1.000
_cell.length_c   1.000
_cell.angle_alpha   90.00
_cell.angle_beta   90.00
_cell.angle_gamma   90.00
#
_symmetry.space_group_name_H-M   'P 1'
#
loop_
_entity.id
_entity.type
_entity.pdbx_description
1 polymer ?
#
loop_
_entity_poly.entity_id
_entity_poly.type
_entity_poly.pdbx_seq_one_letter_code
_entity_poly.pdbx_strand_id
1 'polypeptide(L)'
;MFAASLTRLVGQHSRNILRIRGKPSVTTTRWRSNLPLNTVVLFVPQQEAWVVERMGKFHTVLEPGINVLIPLLDRVKYVQSLKEIAIDVPKQGAITADNVSLNIDGVLYLRINNPYLASYGVEDPEFAITQLAQTTMRSELGKISLDKVFRERESLNMLIVDAINKASEAWGITCLRYEIRDIRLPQRVQDAMQMQVEAERKKRAAILESEGVREAEINIAEGKKKSRILASEAVKIEQINNAQGQAEGLTVLSEALTHQQGLNAASLAAAQSYIVAFQKLSEKSNTLILPSNVADVSGVVGSAVTMYRTLANNFQASGTTTGPPAGSHPVRLRSSDSRQSSSAWHCLAAGFTFITAPRYLYRTFSLTYSQLRIQQNRRWALFPVLHIMYCYELKGLPRAAAVGGRSEVVMPSYKSQSEGSGWPQDVGILAIEVYFPSQYVDQAELEIFDGVSQGKYTVGLGQSKMGFCSDREDINSLCLTALARLMERTCVGYENIGRLEVGTETIIDKSKSVKSVLMQLFEDSGNTDVEGIDTTNACYGGTAALINAVNWIESSSWDGRYAVVVAGDIAVYARGPARPTGGAGAVAMLIGPHAPLILERGLRGSHMCHVYDFYKPDLTSEYPTVDGKLSIQCYLSALDSCYATYSRKANATKDASLPTMSLDQLDAVIFHSPFCKLVQKSLARLAFNDFLATPTDQVINRYPGLEVFREKKLEDTYFDRDVEKAFMSQSEAAFRVKTKPSLLLASQVGNMYTPSVFGGLASHISCNTTESLAGQRVALFSYGSGLAATMFSLRVTRDSQGPDSTLARLVNSLVDLPTLLETRTKVDPQVFAQTMQLREETHHKAPYTPKGSVELLFPGTWYLNHVDEMHRRSYTRHPYTTPGTAATSTTSATIVKDIPSPLPSDRQAREQL
;
A
#
# COMPACT_ATOMS: atom_id res chain seq x y z
N MET A 1 85.54 -7.46 -1.94
CA MET A 1 84.31 -7.89 -1.23
C MET A 1 83.16 -6.95 -1.62
N PHE A 2 82.36 -7.26 -2.66
CA PHE A 2 81.19 -6.43 -3.01
C PHE A 2 79.99 -7.20 -3.62
N ALA A 3 80.02 -8.54 -3.61
CA ALA A 3 79.00 -9.40 -4.22
C ALA A 3 78.11 -10.14 -3.18
N ALA A 4 78.11 -9.71 -1.91
CA ALA A 4 77.49 -10.43 -0.79
C ALA A 4 76.57 -9.57 0.10
N SER A 5 76.16 -8.37 -0.35
CA SER A 5 75.45 -7.39 0.51
C SER A 5 74.08 -6.94 -0.03
N LEU A 6 73.80 -7.02 -1.34
CA LEU A 6 72.50 -6.60 -1.88
C LEU A 6 71.36 -7.63 -1.65
N THR A 7 71.67 -8.91 -1.50
CA THR A 7 70.69 -10.01 -1.45
C THR A 7 69.91 -10.14 -0.13
N ARG A 8 69.94 -9.11 0.74
CA ARG A 8 69.26 -9.11 2.05
C ARG A 8 68.20 -8.02 2.28
N LEU A 9 68.00 -7.07 1.36
CA LEU A 9 67.01 -5.99 1.56
C LEU A 9 65.65 -6.19 0.84
N VAL A 10 65.54 -7.17 -0.06
CA VAL A 10 64.34 -7.36 -0.93
C VAL A 10 63.41 -8.47 -0.41
N GLY A 11 63.82 -9.25 0.59
CA GLY A 11 63.13 -10.48 1.00
C GLY A 11 61.95 -10.34 1.97
N GLN A 12 61.66 -9.14 2.51
CA GLN A 12 60.92 -9.02 3.78
C GLN A 12 59.69 -8.09 3.77
N HIS A 13 59.12 -7.78 2.59
CA HIS A 13 57.84 -7.05 2.48
C HIS A 13 56.77 -7.73 1.59
N SER A 14 57.07 -8.90 0.99
CA SER A 14 56.19 -9.56 0.01
C SER A 14 55.37 -10.72 0.58
N ARG A 15 55.06 -10.73 1.88
CA ARG A 15 54.27 -11.79 2.56
C ARG A 15 53.39 -11.27 3.71
N ASN A 16 52.40 -10.42 3.41
CA ASN A 16 51.26 -10.20 4.33
C ASN A 16 49.96 -9.62 3.72
N ILE A 17 49.78 -9.65 2.39
CA ILE A 17 48.54 -9.17 1.71
C ILE A 17 47.92 -10.33 0.92
N LEU A 18 47.41 -11.36 1.62
CA LEU A 18 46.74 -12.50 0.94
C LEU A 18 45.81 -13.34 1.86
N ARG A 19 44.99 -12.72 2.72
CA ARG A 19 44.02 -13.49 3.55
C ARG A 19 42.71 -12.82 3.96
N ILE A 20 42.00 -12.17 3.03
CA ILE A 20 40.54 -11.94 3.16
C ILE A 20 39.84 -12.53 1.93
N ARG A 21 39.22 -13.70 2.09
CA ARG A 21 38.35 -14.32 1.08
C ARG A 21 36.89 -14.13 1.46
N GLY A 22 36.41 -12.89 1.34
CA GLY A 22 34.97 -12.64 1.24
C GLY A 22 34.43 -13.30 -0.03
N LYS A 23 33.18 -13.77 -0.03
CA LYS A 23 32.52 -14.20 -1.27
C LYS A 23 32.33 -12.95 -2.16
N PRO A 24 32.79 -12.94 -3.41
CA PRO A 24 32.44 -11.85 -4.31
C PRO A 24 30.94 -11.93 -4.65
N SER A 25 30.18 -10.90 -4.32
CA SER A 25 28.95 -10.61 -5.05
C SER A 25 29.36 -10.19 -6.47
N VAL A 26 29.02 -11.01 -7.47
CA VAL A 26 29.31 -10.71 -8.87
C VAL A 26 28.42 -9.54 -9.30
N THR A 27 28.94 -8.33 -9.12
CA THR A 27 28.39 -7.12 -9.72
C THR A 27 29.19 -6.90 -11.00
N THR A 28 28.54 -7.07 -12.15
CA THR A 28 29.18 -7.10 -13.47
C THR A 28 29.57 -5.70 -13.98
N THR A 29 30.10 -4.84 -13.10
CA THR A 29 30.66 -3.54 -13.48
C THR A 29 31.92 -3.76 -14.32
N ARG A 30 31.96 -3.09 -15.48
CA ARG A 30 33.08 -3.06 -16.43
C ARG A 30 34.42 -2.85 -15.71
N TRP A 31 35.36 -3.78 -15.91
CA TRP A 31 36.77 -3.54 -15.58
C TRP A 31 37.22 -2.30 -16.36
N ARG A 32 37.43 -1.18 -15.67
CA ARG A 32 38.02 0.01 -16.28
C ARG A 32 39.41 -0.38 -16.78
N SER A 33 39.58 -0.40 -18.10
CA SER A 33 40.91 -0.46 -18.71
C SER A 33 41.73 0.70 -18.16
N ASN A 34 42.94 0.41 -17.67
CA ASN A 34 43.85 1.46 -17.23
C ASN A 34 44.07 2.42 -18.41
N LEU A 35 43.79 3.71 -18.21
CA LEU A 35 43.94 4.70 -19.28
C LEU A 35 45.39 4.65 -19.81
N PRO A 36 45.60 4.45 -21.11
CA PRO A 36 46.93 4.29 -21.66
C PRO A 36 47.73 5.59 -21.50
N LEU A 37 48.93 5.47 -20.93
CA LEU A 37 49.86 6.59 -20.83
C LEU A 37 50.30 7.01 -22.23
N ASN A 38 50.28 8.32 -22.52
CA ASN A 38 50.68 8.84 -23.83
C ASN A 38 52.20 8.69 -24.05
N THR A 39 52.59 7.66 -24.80
CA THR A 39 53.98 7.30 -25.13
C THR A 39 54.45 7.86 -26.48
N VAL A 40 53.90 9.00 -26.94
CA VAL A 40 54.02 9.56 -28.31
C VAL A 40 53.36 8.67 -29.36
N VAL A 41 53.83 7.43 -29.51
CA VAL A 41 53.23 6.41 -30.37
C VAL A 41 52.33 5.53 -29.53
N LEU A 42 51.11 5.32 -30.00
CA LEU A 42 50.07 4.49 -29.37
C LEU A 42 49.54 3.48 -30.37
N PHE A 43 49.31 2.25 -29.91
CA PHE A 43 48.69 1.17 -30.68
C PHE A 43 47.29 0.93 -30.15
N VAL A 44 46.27 1.35 -30.90
CA VAL A 44 44.85 1.16 -30.53
C VAL A 44 44.43 -0.27 -30.90
N PRO A 45 43.93 -1.08 -29.95
CA PRO A 45 43.51 -2.46 -30.23
C PRO A 45 42.33 -2.57 -31.20
N GLN A 46 42.22 -3.71 -31.89
CA GLN A 46 41.08 -4.00 -32.75
C GLN A 46 39.77 -4.06 -31.95
N GLN A 47 38.72 -3.41 -32.47
CA GLN A 47 37.42 -3.21 -31.81
C GLN A 47 37.48 -2.36 -30.52
N GLU A 48 38.48 -1.48 -30.40
CA GLU A 48 38.47 -0.34 -29.45
C GLU A 48 38.53 0.99 -30.19
N ALA A 49 38.00 2.04 -29.57
CA ALA A 49 38.10 3.42 -30.01
C ALA A 49 38.51 4.30 -28.83
N TRP A 50 39.58 5.08 -28.99
CA TRP A 50 40.15 5.89 -27.92
C TRP A 50 39.86 7.39 -28.16
N VAL A 51 39.28 8.07 -27.18
CA VAL A 51 38.83 9.46 -27.29
C VAL A 51 39.88 10.39 -26.68
N VAL A 52 40.36 11.36 -27.47
CA VAL A 52 41.50 12.22 -27.12
C VAL A 52 41.04 13.66 -26.89
N GLU A 53 41.50 14.22 -25.78
CA GLU A 53 41.37 15.64 -25.43
C GLU A 53 42.71 16.36 -25.63
N ARG A 54 42.70 17.50 -26.31
CA ARG A 54 43.82 18.46 -26.38
C ARG A 54 43.49 19.66 -25.50
N MET A 55 44.33 19.93 -24.49
CA MET A 55 44.10 21.01 -23.50
C MET A 55 42.69 20.98 -22.84
N GLY A 56 42.07 19.80 -22.73
CA GLY A 56 40.72 19.64 -22.17
C GLY A 56 39.55 19.85 -23.14
N LYS A 57 39.81 20.14 -24.43
CA LYS A 57 38.79 20.10 -25.50
C LYS A 57 38.92 18.79 -26.29
N PHE A 58 37.80 18.18 -26.68
CA PHE A 58 37.80 17.06 -27.62
C PHE A 58 38.58 17.42 -28.91
N HIS A 59 39.47 16.51 -29.33
CA HIS A 59 40.29 16.66 -30.53
C HIS A 59 39.91 15.65 -31.61
N THR A 60 39.96 14.34 -31.29
CA THR A 60 39.62 13.26 -32.22
C THR A 60 39.29 11.97 -31.48
N VAL A 61 38.62 11.05 -32.17
CA VAL A 61 38.67 9.62 -31.86
C VAL A 61 39.85 9.01 -32.62
N LEU A 62 40.52 8.02 -32.03
CA LEU A 62 41.56 7.21 -32.68
C LEU A 62 40.98 5.87 -33.13
N GLU A 63 41.26 5.49 -34.37
CA GLU A 63 40.89 4.21 -34.97
C GLU A 63 41.94 3.12 -34.66
N PRO A 64 41.57 1.82 -34.73
CA PRO A 64 42.51 0.71 -34.53
C PRO A 64 43.75 0.79 -35.41
N GLY A 65 44.94 0.73 -34.79
CA GLY A 65 46.22 0.87 -35.49
C GLY A 65 47.20 1.82 -34.80
N ILE A 66 48.21 2.25 -35.56
CA ILE A 66 49.28 3.13 -35.10
C ILE A 66 48.81 4.58 -35.14
N ASN A 67 48.78 5.22 -33.97
CA ASN A 67 48.37 6.61 -33.79
C ASN A 67 49.49 7.40 -33.10
N VAL A 68 49.66 8.66 -33.49
CA VAL A 68 50.69 9.56 -32.92
C VAL A 68 50.01 10.71 -32.20
N LEU A 69 50.34 10.91 -30.92
CA LEU A 69 49.85 12.00 -30.08
C LEU A 69 51.01 12.83 -29.53
N ILE A 70 50.75 14.09 -29.20
CA ILE A 70 51.75 14.98 -28.58
C ILE A 70 51.67 14.83 -27.06
N PRO A 71 52.72 14.34 -26.36
CA PRO A 71 52.73 14.30 -24.90
C PRO A 71 52.52 15.68 -24.28
N LEU A 72 52.06 15.71 -23.03
CA LEU A 72 51.65 16.91 -22.28
C LEU A 72 50.40 17.64 -22.83
N LEU A 73 50.27 17.79 -24.15
CA LEU A 73 49.12 18.45 -24.79
C LEU A 73 47.91 17.54 -24.98
N ASP A 74 48.14 16.31 -25.46
CA ASP A 74 47.10 15.34 -25.80
C ASP A 74 46.97 14.26 -24.72
N ARG A 75 45.74 13.99 -24.28
CA ARG A 75 45.40 12.97 -23.28
C ARG A 75 44.28 12.07 -23.77
N VAL A 76 44.50 10.76 -23.75
CA VAL A 76 43.42 9.77 -23.88
C VAL A 76 42.56 9.85 -22.62
N LYS A 77 41.29 10.24 -22.79
CA LYS A 77 40.35 10.48 -21.68
C LYS A 77 39.38 9.32 -21.50
N TYR A 78 38.86 8.77 -22.60
CA TYR A 78 37.93 7.64 -22.61
C TYR A 78 38.42 6.55 -23.57
N VAL A 79 38.18 5.29 -23.20
CA VAL A 79 38.45 4.10 -24.04
C VAL A 79 37.15 3.33 -24.14
N GLN A 80 36.59 3.24 -25.35
CA GLN A 80 35.32 2.57 -25.63
C GLN A 80 35.54 1.29 -26.43
N SER A 81 34.84 0.22 -26.04
CA SER A 81 34.81 -1.05 -26.78
C SER A 81 33.68 -1.01 -27.81
N LEU A 82 33.98 -1.36 -29.05
CA LEU A 82 33.00 -1.48 -30.15
C LEU A 82 32.37 -2.87 -30.23
N LYS A 83 32.78 -3.79 -29.34
CA LYS A 83 32.25 -5.16 -29.19
C LYS A 83 30.85 -5.14 -28.57
N GLU A 84 30.05 -6.16 -28.86
CA GLU A 84 28.76 -6.39 -28.18
C GLU A 84 28.99 -6.61 -26.67
N ILE A 85 28.18 -5.94 -25.84
CA ILE A 85 28.16 -6.08 -24.38
C ILE A 85 26.77 -6.53 -23.92
N ALA A 86 26.73 -7.36 -22.89
CA ALA A 86 25.49 -7.82 -22.25
C ALA A 86 25.38 -7.17 -20.85
N ILE A 87 24.25 -6.55 -20.56
CA ILE A 87 23.96 -5.90 -19.26
C ILE A 87 22.73 -6.55 -18.64
N ASP A 88 22.85 -7.04 -17.40
CA ASP A 88 21.71 -7.52 -16.60
C ASP A 88 20.83 -6.33 -16.18
N VAL A 89 19.57 -6.30 -16.62
CA VAL A 89 18.57 -5.35 -16.12
C VAL A 89 18.00 -5.89 -14.80
N PRO A 90 18.14 -5.17 -13.68
CA PRO A 90 17.71 -5.67 -12.36
C PRO A 90 16.18 -5.77 -12.27
N LYS A 91 15.72 -6.77 -11.49
CA LYS A 91 14.31 -7.13 -11.33
C LYS A 91 13.42 -5.92 -11.05
N GLN A 92 12.41 -5.73 -11.88
CA GLN A 92 11.38 -4.69 -11.72
C GLN A 92 10.02 -5.30 -11.44
N GLY A 93 9.29 -4.67 -10.53
CA GLY A 93 7.85 -4.84 -10.42
C GLY A 93 7.15 -4.03 -11.51
N ALA A 94 6.22 -4.68 -12.21
CA ALA A 94 5.31 -4.07 -13.17
C ALA A 94 3.88 -4.59 -12.91
N ILE A 95 2.88 -3.85 -13.40
CA ILE A 95 1.47 -4.20 -13.31
C ILE A 95 0.96 -4.36 -14.74
N THR A 96 0.27 -5.45 -15.06
CA THR A 96 -0.33 -5.69 -16.38
C THR A 96 -1.63 -4.91 -16.57
N ALA A 97 -2.16 -4.89 -17.79
CA ALA A 97 -3.48 -4.32 -18.09
C ALA A 97 -4.62 -4.92 -17.24
N ASP A 98 -4.48 -6.16 -16.74
CA ASP A 98 -5.45 -6.83 -15.86
C ASP A 98 -5.26 -6.49 -14.37
N ASN A 99 -4.46 -5.46 -14.05
CA ASN A 99 -4.08 -5.06 -12.69
C ASN A 99 -3.34 -6.15 -11.87
N VAL A 100 -2.61 -7.06 -12.54
CA VAL A 100 -1.80 -8.08 -11.87
C VAL A 100 -0.36 -7.60 -11.75
N SER A 101 0.15 -7.52 -10.52
CA SER A 101 1.56 -7.27 -10.24
C SER A 101 2.42 -8.50 -10.57
N LEU A 102 3.51 -8.32 -11.31
CA LEU A 102 4.50 -9.34 -11.65
C LEU A 102 5.92 -8.76 -11.58
N ASN A 103 6.93 -9.61 -11.41
CA ASN A 103 8.34 -9.21 -11.39
C ASN A 103 9.09 -9.78 -12.58
N ILE A 104 9.81 -8.94 -13.34
CA ILE A 104 10.60 -9.35 -14.51
C ILE A 104 12.04 -8.85 -14.39
N ASP A 105 13.00 -9.69 -14.74
CA ASP A 105 14.35 -9.31 -15.16
C ASP A 105 14.60 -9.66 -16.63
N GLY A 106 15.67 -9.09 -17.19
CA GLY A 106 16.08 -9.34 -18.56
C GLY A 106 17.54 -8.99 -18.78
N VAL A 107 18.07 -9.38 -19.94
CA VAL A 107 19.44 -9.07 -20.38
C VAL A 107 19.35 -8.22 -21.64
N LEU A 108 20.11 -7.13 -21.66
CA LEU A 108 20.15 -6.15 -22.74
C LEU A 108 21.48 -6.25 -23.48
N TYR A 109 21.43 -6.45 -24.79
CA TYR A 109 22.62 -6.59 -25.64
C TYR A 109 22.83 -5.31 -26.45
N LEU A 110 23.94 -4.62 -26.18
CA LEU A 110 24.25 -3.29 -26.70
C LEU A 110 25.54 -3.31 -27.54
N ARG A 111 25.66 -2.37 -28.47
CA ARG A 111 26.92 -2.03 -29.15
C ARG A 111 27.09 -0.52 -29.21
N ILE A 112 28.29 -0.03 -28.89
CA ILE A 112 28.67 1.37 -29.13
C ILE A 112 28.94 1.54 -30.63
N ASN A 113 28.19 2.42 -31.30
CA ASN A 113 28.41 2.77 -32.70
C ASN A 113 29.20 4.07 -32.84
N ASN A 114 28.90 5.07 -32.01
CA ASN A 114 29.58 6.38 -32.01
C ASN A 114 30.26 6.60 -30.65
N PRO A 115 31.58 6.39 -30.54
CA PRO A 115 32.32 6.50 -29.27
C PRO A 115 32.48 7.95 -28.78
N TYR A 116 32.24 8.97 -29.62
CA TYR A 116 32.21 10.37 -29.18
C TYR A 116 30.91 10.67 -28.41
N LEU A 117 29.75 10.32 -28.99
CA LEU A 117 28.45 10.49 -28.32
C LEU A 117 28.36 9.62 -27.05
N ALA A 118 28.90 8.40 -27.07
CA ALA A 118 28.94 7.52 -25.90
C ALA A 118 29.92 7.97 -24.79
N SER A 119 30.68 9.05 -25.00
CA SER A 119 31.64 9.62 -24.03
C SER A 119 31.30 11.04 -23.58
N TYR A 120 30.51 11.80 -24.35
CA TYR A 120 30.12 13.18 -24.02
C TYR A 120 28.61 13.44 -24.00
N GLY A 121 27.78 12.54 -24.56
CA GLY A 121 26.31 12.68 -24.58
C GLY A 121 25.62 12.26 -23.27
N VAL A 122 26.31 11.50 -22.41
CA VAL A 122 25.83 11.06 -21.08
C VAL A 122 27.01 10.66 -20.19
N GLU A 123 26.90 10.89 -18.87
CA GLU A 123 28.00 10.63 -17.92
C GLU A 123 28.26 9.12 -17.69
N ASP A 124 27.21 8.32 -17.58
CA ASP A 124 27.27 6.86 -17.56
C ASP A 124 26.23 6.27 -18.52
N PRO A 125 26.64 5.83 -19.74
CA PRO A 125 25.72 5.26 -20.71
C PRO A 125 25.17 3.89 -20.32
N GLU A 126 25.93 3.09 -19.56
CA GLU A 126 25.55 1.74 -19.14
C GLU A 126 24.42 1.83 -18.09
N PHE A 127 24.52 2.78 -17.16
CA PHE A 127 23.47 3.13 -16.22
C PHE A 127 22.26 3.78 -16.90
N ALA A 128 22.45 4.80 -17.75
CA ALA A 128 21.36 5.54 -18.37
C ALA A 128 20.46 4.65 -19.25
N ILE A 129 21.06 3.78 -20.06
CA ILE A 129 20.30 2.82 -20.88
C ILE A 129 19.59 1.78 -20.00
N THR A 130 20.19 1.39 -18.87
CA THR A 130 19.56 0.47 -17.91
C THR A 130 18.32 1.10 -17.24
N GLN A 131 18.34 2.38 -16.91
CA GLN A 131 17.17 3.11 -16.39
C GLN A 131 16.07 3.30 -17.46
N LEU A 132 16.48 3.60 -18.69
CA LEU A 132 15.58 3.65 -19.84
C LEU A 132 14.89 2.29 -20.06
N ALA A 133 15.65 1.20 -20.09
CA ALA A 133 15.14 -0.15 -20.29
C ALA A 133 14.13 -0.57 -19.20
N GLN A 134 14.38 -0.25 -17.92
CA GLN A 134 13.43 -0.48 -16.83
C GLN A 134 12.11 0.31 -17.03
N THR A 135 12.22 1.56 -17.47
CA THR A 135 11.07 2.45 -17.65
C THR A 135 10.22 2.03 -18.86
N THR A 136 10.87 1.72 -19.99
CA THR A 136 10.24 1.15 -21.19
C THR A 136 9.58 -0.19 -20.89
N MET A 137 10.28 -1.11 -20.23
CA MET A 137 9.73 -2.43 -19.85
C MET A 137 8.46 -2.29 -19.00
N ARG A 138 8.47 -1.41 -17.99
CA ARG A 138 7.29 -1.14 -17.15
C ARG A 138 6.13 -0.53 -17.96
N SER A 139 6.42 0.36 -18.92
CA SER A 139 5.42 0.99 -19.78
C SER A 139 4.75 0.02 -20.75
N GLU A 140 5.53 -0.83 -21.44
CA GLU A 140 4.96 -1.80 -22.38
C GLU A 140 4.18 -2.92 -21.68
N LEU A 141 4.65 -3.38 -20.51
CA LEU A 141 3.91 -4.37 -19.70
C LEU A 141 2.53 -3.86 -19.26
N GLY A 142 2.39 -2.56 -18.95
CA GLY A 142 1.10 -1.96 -18.58
C GLY A 142 0.05 -1.95 -19.70
N LYS A 143 0.45 -2.13 -20.96
CA LYS A 143 -0.46 -2.16 -22.13
C LYS A 143 -0.95 -3.58 -22.48
N ILE A 144 -0.42 -4.62 -21.82
CA ILE A 144 -0.57 -6.01 -22.22
C ILE A 144 -1.17 -6.82 -21.05
N SER A 145 -2.08 -7.73 -21.34
CA SER A 145 -2.66 -8.66 -20.36
C SER A 145 -1.70 -9.81 -20.02
N LEU A 146 -1.82 -10.37 -18.81
CA LEU A 146 -0.91 -11.37 -18.25
C LEU A 146 -0.73 -12.60 -19.15
N ASP A 147 -1.83 -13.17 -19.62
CA ASP A 147 -1.84 -14.30 -20.54
C ASP A 147 -1.15 -13.96 -21.88
N LYS A 148 -1.31 -12.72 -22.35
CA LYS A 148 -0.67 -12.22 -23.57
C LYS A 148 0.85 -11.98 -23.37
N VAL A 149 1.30 -11.53 -22.19
CA VAL A 149 2.74 -11.42 -21.85
C VAL A 149 3.44 -12.78 -21.96
N PHE A 150 2.80 -13.87 -21.53
CA PHE A 150 3.38 -15.22 -21.67
C PHE A 150 3.36 -15.75 -23.11
N ARG A 151 2.32 -15.44 -23.91
CA ARG A 151 2.17 -15.94 -25.28
C ARG A 151 2.99 -15.15 -26.31
N GLU A 152 3.13 -13.84 -26.14
CA GLU A 152 3.71 -12.91 -27.14
C GLU A 152 5.05 -12.29 -26.69
N ARG A 153 5.84 -13.03 -25.90
CA ARG A 153 7.15 -12.60 -25.38
C ARG A 153 8.09 -12.02 -26.45
N GLU A 154 8.10 -12.59 -27.66
CA GLU A 154 8.94 -12.10 -28.77
C GLU A 154 8.47 -10.73 -29.30
N SER A 155 7.16 -10.51 -29.40
CA SER A 155 6.55 -9.23 -29.79
C SER A 155 6.94 -8.12 -28.80
N LEU A 156 6.82 -8.43 -27.51
CA LEU A 156 7.22 -7.53 -26.42
C LEU A 156 8.72 -7.20 -26.46
N ASN A 157 9.59 -8.19 -26.69
CA ASN A 157 11.03 -7.95 -26.84
C ASN A 157 11.32 -6.96 -28.00
N MET A 158 10.67 -7.10 -29.15
CA MET A 158 10.86 -6.16 -30.29
C MET A 158 10.39 -4.74 -29.95
N LEU A 159 9.25 -4.58 -29.28
CA LEU A 159 8.73 -3.27 -28.87
C LEU A 159 9.69 -2.56 -27.89
N ILE A 160 10.28 -3.29 -26.94
CA ILE A 160 11.29 -2.73 -26.03
C ILE A 160 12.55 -2.29 -26.81
N VAL A 161 13.02 -3.08 -27.77
CA VAL A 161 14.22 -2.75 -28.57
C VAL A 161 14.01 -1.51 -29.44
N ASP A 162 12.85 -1.37 -30.09
CA ASP A 162 12.48 -0.18 -30.87
C ASP A 162 12.43 1.09 -30.00
N ALA A 163 11.74 1.02 -28.86
CA ALA A 163 11.62 2.13 -27.93
C ALA A 163 12.97 2.53 -27.28
N ILE A 164 13.84 1.57 -26.96
CA ILE A 164 15.20 1.87 -26.45
C ILE A 164 16.05 2.54 -27.54
N ASN A 165 16.04 2.04 -28.78
CA ASN A 165 16.87 2.59 -29.86
C ASN A 165 16.51 4.04 -30.19
N LYS A 166 15.22 4.40 -30.18
CA LYS A 166 14.73 5.77 -30.43
C LYS A 166 15.29 6.84 -29.48
N ALA A 167 15.68 6.46 -28.26
CA ALA A 167 16.33 7.36 -27.30
C ALA A 167 17.86 7.16 -27.23
N SER A 168 18.37 5.95 -27.53
CA SER A 168 19.81 5.63 -27.45
C SER A 168 20.65 6.24 -28.58
N GLU A 169 20.04 6.69 -29.67
CA GLU A 169 20.70 7.38 -30.78
C GLU A 169 21.49 8.62 -30.30
N ALA A 170 20.93 9.43 -29.40
CA ALA A 170 21.59 10.59 -28.81
C ALA A 170 22.85 10.24 -28.00
N TRP A 171 22.97 8.99 -27.53
CA TRP A 171 24.11 8.47 -26.80
C TRP A 171 25.06 7.64 -27.69
N GLY A 172 24.80 7.53 -28.99
CA GLY A 172 25.66 6.80 -29.94
C GLY A 172 25.67 5.28 -29.77
N ILE A 173 24.65 4.71 -29.12
CA ILE A 173 24.59 3.29 -28.75
C ILE A 173 23.36 2.65 -29.41
N THR A 174 23.52 1.42 -29.88
CA THR A 174 22.43 0.62 -30.46
C THR A 174 22.15 -0.59 -29.60
N CYS A 175 20.88 -0.78 -29.26
CA CYS A 175 20.37 -2.03 -28.71
C CYS A 175 20.15 -3.04 -29.84
N LEU A 176 20.89 -4.14 -29.78
CA LEU A 176 20.80 -5.25 -30.75
C LEU A 176 19.61 -6.16 -30.43
N ARG A 177 19.40 -6.48 -29.15
CA ARG A 177 18.24 -7.25 -28.66
C ARG A 177 18.06 -7.10 -27.15
N TYR A 178 16.83 -7.31 -26.70
CA TYR A 178 16.45 -7.45 -25.30
C TYR A 178 15.86 -8.85 -25.08
N GLU A 179 16.30 -9.53 -24.03
CA GLU A 179 15.87 -10.89 -23.71
C GLU A 179 15.33 -10.95 -22.27
N ILE A 180 14.01 -11.10 -22.10
CA ILE A 180 13.41 -11.41 -20.79
C ILE A 180 14.05 -12.69 -20.22
N ARG A 181 14.40 -12.65 -18.93
CA ARG A 181 15.05 -13.76 -18.22
C ARG A 181 14.05 -14.61 -17.47
N ASP A 182 13.33 -14.03 -16.51
CA ASP A 182 12.35 -14.71 -15.64
C ASP A 182 11.09 -13.84 -15.47
N ILE A 183 9.94 -14.47 -15.25
CA ILE A 183 8.64 -13.79 -15.02
C ILE A 183 8.01 -14.39 -13.75
N ARG A 184 8.07 -13.65 -12.64
CA ARG A 184 7.63 -14.12 -11.32
C ARG A 184 6.35 -13.44 -10.86
N LEU A 185 5.27 -14.21 -10.86
CA LEU A 185 4.00 -13.86 -10.25
C LEU A 185 4.01 -14.08 -8.72
N PRO A 186 3.26 -13.31 -7.93
CA PRO A 186 2.99 -13.62 -6.52
C PRO A 186 2.27 -14.97 -6.38
N GLN A 187 2.64 -15.77 -5.38
CA GLN A 187 2.17 -17.15 -5.21
C GLN A 187 0.64 -17.28 -5.28
N ARG A 188 -0.10 -16.43 -4.56
CA ARG A 188 -1.58 -16.40 -4.57
C ARG A 188 -2.19 -16.28 -5.97
N VAL A 189 -1.53 -15.59 -6.89
CA VAL A 189 -2.01 -15.43 -8.27
C VAL A 189 -1.68 -16.67 -9.10
N GLN A 190 -0.51 -17.29 -8.89
CA GLN A 190 -0.18 -18.59 -9.50
C GLN A 190 -1.17 -19.67 -9.06
N ASP A 191 -1.44 -19.77 -7.75
CA ASP A 191 -2.36 -20.75 -7.17
C ASP A 191 -3.79 -20.56 -7.74
N ALA A 192 -4.28 -19.31 -7.80
CA ALA A 192 -5.59 -18.98 -8.34
C ALA A 192 -5.69 -19.26 -9.85
N MET A 193 -4.66 -18.89 -10.63
CA MET A 193 -4.61 -19.15 -12.07
C MET A 193 -4.54 -20.66 -12.36
N GLN A 194 -3.76 -21.43 -11.58
CA GLN A 194 -3.74 -22.88 -11.69
C GLN A 194 -5.11 -23.48 -11.34
N MET A 195 -5.74 -23.03 -10.25
CA MET A 195 -7.07 -23.49 -9.86
C MET A 195 -8.13 -23.19 -10.93
N GLN A 196 -8.06 -22.01 -11.57
CA GLN A 196 -8.91 -21.66 -12.70
C GLN A 196 -8.66 -22.55 -13.93
N VAL A 197 -7.41 -22.76 -14.32
CA VAL A 197 -7.05 -23.63 -15.46
C VAL A 197 -7.42 -25.09 -15.19
N GLU A 198 -7.28 -25.58 -13.96
CA GLU A 198 -7.76 -26.90 -13.56
C GLU A 198 -9.29 -27.00 -13.57
N ALA A 199 -9.99 -25.99 -13.07
CA ALA A 199 -11.45 -25.94 -13.11
C ALA A 199 -11.98 -25.89 -14.55
N GLU A 200 -11.33 -25.13 -15.43
CA GLU A 200 -11.70 -25.07 -16.84
C GLU A 200 -11.36 -26.38 -17.58
N ARG A 201 -10.22 -27.01 -17.30
CA ARG A 201 -9.89 -28.36 -17.82
C ARG A 201 -10.92 -29.39 -17.36
N LYS A 202 -11.30 -29.39 -16.08
CA LYS A 202 -12.36 -30.26 -15.52
C LYS A 202 -13.72 -29.99 -16.18
N LYS A 203 -14.08 -28.71 -16.41
CA LYS A 203 -15.30 -28.31 -17.12
C LYS A 203 -15.30 -28.78 -18.59
N ARG A 204 -14.21 -28.55 -19.33
CA ARG A 204 -14.07 -29.00 -20.73
C ARG A 204 -14.11 -30.52 -20.83
N ALA A 205 -13.46 -31.24 -19.92
CA ALA A 205 -13.52 -32.70 -19.85
C ALA A 205 -14.95 -33.20 -19.59
N ALA A 206 -15.66 -32.65 -18.59
CA ALA A 206 -17.03 -33.05 -18.26
C ALA A 206 -18.05 -32.70 -19.37
N ILE A 207 -17.85 -31.59 -20.09
CA ILE A 207 -18.65 -31.26 -21.29
C ILE A 207 -18.40 -32.30 -22.38
N LEU A 208 -17.14 -32.57 -22.73
CA LEU A 208 -16.77 -33.49 -23.80
C LEU A 208 -17.12 -34.96 -23.48
N GLU A 209 -17.11 -35.34 -22.20
CA GLU A 209 -17.64 -36.61 -21.69
C GLU A 209 -19.17 -36.66 -21.82
N SER A 210 -19.89 -35.59 -21.44
CA SER A 210 -21.35 -35.51 -21.59
C SER A 210 -21.79 -35.47 -23.06
N GLU A 211 -21.00 -34.87 -23.94
CA GLU A 211 -21.24 -34.85 -25.39
C GLU A 211 -20.94 -36.23 -25.99
N GLY A 212 -19.83 -36.87 -25.62
CA GLY A 212 -19.49 -38.22 -26.05
C GLY A 212 -20.50 -39.29 -25.60
N VAL A 213 -21.00 -39.22 -24.36
CA VAL A 213 -22.08 -40.09 -23.88
C VAL A 213 -23.36 -39.85 -24.69
N ARG A 214 -23.74 -38.59 -24.92
CA ARG A 214 -24.92 -38.23 -25.72
C ARG A 214 -24.81 -38.72 -27.17
N GLU A 215 -23.66 -38.56 -27.82
CA GLU A 215 -23.44 -39.09 -29.17
C GLU A 215 -23.45 -40.62 -29.18
N ALA A 216 -22.88 -41.28 -28.18
CA ALA A 216 -22.94 -42.75 -28.06
C ALA A 216 -24.39 -43.24 -27.91
N GLU A 217 -25.20 -42.61 -27.06
CA GLU A 217 -26.63 -42.94 -26.90
C GLU A 217 -27.43 -42.71 -28.18
N ILE A 218 -27.21 -41.59 -28.87
CA ILE A 218 -27.85 -41.28 -30.17
C ILE A 218 -27.46 -42.33 -31.21
N ASN A 219 -26.18 -42.69 -31.33
CA ASN A 219 -25.70 -43.72 -32.25
C ASN A 219 -26.27 -45.11 -31.93
N ILE A 220 -26.42 -45.47 -30.65
CA ILE A 220 -27.08 -46.71 -30.21
C ILE A 220 -28.57 -46.70 -30.56
N ALA A 221 -29.25 -45.56 -30.39
CA ALA A 221 -30.68 -45.40 -30.73
C ALA A 221 -30.91 -45.46 -32.25
N GLU A 222 -30.09 -44.76 -33.04
CA GLU A 222 -30.04 -44.84 -34.51
C GLU A 222 -29.77 -46.27 -34.99
N GLY A 223 -28.79 -46.95 -34.40
CA GLY A 223 -28.47 -48.35 -34.71
C GLY A 223 -29.66 -49.28 -34.45
N LYS A 224 -30.32 -49.16 -33.29
CA LYS A 224 -31.55 -49.91 -32.96
C LYS A 224 -32.73 -49.56 -33.88
N LYS A 225 -32.83 -48.31 -34.36
CA LYS A 225 -33.84 -47.88 -35.34
C LYS A 225 -33.58 -48.49 -36.72
N LYS A 226 -32.36 -48.36 -37.25
CA LYS A 226 -31.93 -48.93 -38.53
C LYS A 226 -32.05 -50.45 -38.53
N SER A 227 -31.62 -51.11 -37.45
CA SER A 227 -31.79 -52.56 -37.25
C SER A 227 -33.25 -53.00 -37.28
N ARG A 228 -34.18 -52.28 -36.62
CA ARG A 228 -35.62 -52.60 -36.69
C ARG A 228 -36.24 -52.36 -38.06
N ILE A 229 -35.83 -51.31 -38.77
CA ILE A 229 -36.28 -51.06 -40.16
C ILE A 229 -35.83 -52.20 -41.06
N LEU A 230 -34.53 -52.52 -41.07
CA LEU A 230 -33.95 -53.61 -41.86
C LEU A 230 -34.56 -54.98 -41.51
N ALA A 231 -34.86 -55.25 -40.23
CA ALA A 231 -35.58 -56.47 -39.84
C ALA A 231 -37.02 -56.50 -40.36
N SER A 232 -37.74 -55.37 -40.35
CA SER A 232 -39.10 -55.29 -40.89
C SER A 232 -39.13 -55.38 -42.42
N GLU A 233 -38.10 -54.86 -43.10
CA GLU A 233 -37.92 -54.99 -44.54
C GLU A 233 -37.50 -56.41 -44.93
N ALA A 234 -36.62 -57.06 -44.15
CA ALA A 234 -36.25 -58.46 -44.32
C ALA A 234 -37.48 -59.37 -44.19
N VAL A 235 -38.32 -59.21 -43.15
CA VAL A 235 -39.57 -59.98 -43.00
C VAL A 235 -40.55 -59.71 -44.15
N LYS A 236 -40.64 -58.48 -44.66
CA LYS A 236 -41.46 -58.16 -45.84
C LYS A 236 -40.94 -58.87 -47.10
N ILE A 237 -39.63 -58.85 -47.34
CA ILE A 237 -38.99 -59.51 -48.48
C ILE A 237 -39.10 -61.05 -48.35
N GLU A 238 -38.91 -61.58 -47.15
CA GLU A 238 -39.12 -63.00 -46.84
C GLU A 238 -40.56 -63.44 -47.11
N GLN A 239 -41.56 -62.65 -46.72
CA GLN A 239 -42.97 -62.92 -47.03
C GLN A 239 -43.26 -62.87 -48.53
N ILE A 240 -42.68 -61.91 -49.26
CA ILE A 240 -42.81 -61.83 -50.74
C ILE A 240 -42.15 -63.05 -51.39
N ASN A 241 -40.91 -63.39 -51.02
CA ASN A 241 -40.18 -64.53 -51.57
C ASN A 241 -40.85 -65.86 -51.24
N ASN A 242 -41.40 -66.02 -50.03
CA ASN A 242 -42.16 -67.20 -49.64
C ASN A 242 -43.49 -67.30 -50.40
N ALA A 243 -44.21 -66.20 -50.60
CA ALA A 243 -45.44 -66.18 -51.40
C ALA A 243 -45.17 -66.47 -52.88
N GLN A 244 -44.07 -65.92 -53.43
CA GLN A 244 -43.66 -66.14 -54.81
C GLN A 244 -43.14 -67.57 -55.04
N GLY A 245 -42.30 -68.10 -54.15
CA GLY A 245 -41.87 -69.51 -54.19
C GLY A 245 -43.02 -70.49 -53.96
N GLN A 246 -44.05 -70.11 -53.18
CA GLN A 246 -45.30 -70.87 -53.11
C GLN A 246 -46.10 -70.79 -54.42
N ALA A 247 -46.16 -69.65 -55.10
CA ALA A 247 -46.84 -69.51 -56.39
C ALA A 247 -46.13 -70.29 -57.51
N GLU A 248 -44.81 -70.19 -57.60
CA GLU A 248 -43.97 -70.96 -58.54
C GLU A 248 -44.07 -72.47 -58.26
N GLY A 249 -44.03 -72.86 -56.98
CA GLY A 249 -44.31 -74.22 -56.52
C GLY A 249 -45.73 -74.69 -56.87
N LEU A 250 -46.74 -73.80 -56.81
CA LEU A 250 -48.12 -74.12 -57.21
C LEU A 250 -48.23 -74.31 -58.73
N THR A 251 -47.50 -73.55 -59.55
CA THR A 251 -47.47 -73.76 -61.01
C THR A 251 -46.81 -75.09 -61.37
N VAL A 252 -45.65 -75.41 -60.78
CA VAL A 252 -44.98 -76.71 -61.00
C VAL A 252 -45.85 -77.87 -60.49
N LEU A 253 -46.55 -77.71 -59.36
CA LEU A 253 -47.52 -78.70 -58.86
C LEU A 253 -48.74 -78.82 -59.78
N SER A 254 -49.23 -77.73 -60.36
CA SER A 254 -50.34 -77.74 -61.32
C SER A 254 -49.97 -78.47 -62.61
N GLU A 255 -48.75 -78.26 -63.12
CA GLU A 255 -48.21 -78.97 -64.28
C GLU A 255 -48.02 -80.48 -63.99
N ALA A 256 -47.52 -80.82 -62.80
CA ALA A 256 -47.43 -82.21 -62.34
C ALA A 256 -48.81 -82.87 -62.18
N LEU A 257 -49.81 -82.15 -61.69
CA LEU A 257 -51.19 -82.64 -61.50
C LEU A 257 -51.95 -82.83 -62.83
N THR A 258 -51.53 -82.19 -63.93
CA THR A 258 -52.13 -82.44 -65.26
C THR A 258 -51.74 -83.78 -65.89
N HIS A 259 -50.76 -84.51 -65.36
CA HIS A 259 -50.50 -85.89 -65.77
C HIS A 259 -51.52 -86.88 -65.16
N GLN A 260 -51.92 -87.89 -65.94
CA GLN A 260 -53.18 -88.66 -65.80
C GLN A 260 -53.36 -89.56 -64.54
N GLN A 261 -52.62 -89.35 -63.45
CA GLN A 261 -52.89 -89.98 -62.14
C GLN A 261 -52.95 -88.98 -60.96
N GLY A 262 -52.89 -87.66 -61.22
CA GLY A 262 -52.80 -86.62 -60.19
C GLY A 262 -53.89 -86.62 -59.10
N LEU A 263 -55.13 -87.02 -59.42
CA LEU A 263 -56.25 -87.01 -58.46
C LEU A 263 -56.08 -88.01 -57.30
N ASN A 264 -55.40 -89.14 -57.53
CA ASN A 264 -55.10 -90.11 -56.47
C ASN A 264 -53.86 -89.68 -55.65
N ALA A 265 -52.94 -88.92 -56.24
CA ALA A 265 -51.81 -88.33 -55.53
C ALA A 265 -52.25 -87.16 -54.62
N ALA A 266 -53.13 -86.28 -55.12
CA ALA A 266 -53.63 -85.13 -54.37
C ALA A 266 -54.45 -85.54 -53.12
N SER A 267 -55.30 -86.56 -53.24
CA SER A 267 -56.06 -87.09 -52.10
C SER A 267 -55.16 -87.77 -51.05
N LEU A 268 -54.12 -88.50 -51.49
CA LEU A 268 -53.14 -89.11 -50.60
C LEU A 268 -52.26 -88.05 -49.91
N ALA A 269 -51.84 -86.99 -50.61
CA ALA A 269 -51.10 -85.87 -50.04
C ALA A 269 -51.94 -85.07 -49.03
N ALA A 270 -53.24 -84.88 -49.29
CA ALA A 270 -54.17 -84.28 -48.32
C ALA A 270 -54.33 -85.16 -47.07
N ALA A 271 -54.45 -86.48 -47.23
CA ALA A 271 -54.50 -87.42 -46.11
C ALA A 271 -53.20 -87.44 -45.28
N GLN A 272 -52.03 -87.43 -45.93
CA GLN A 272 -50.73 -87.30 -45.25
C GLN A 272 -50.63 -85.96 -44.50
N SER A 273 -51.07 -84.85 -45.10
CA SER A 273 -51.08 -83.53 -44.46
C SER A 273 -51.98 -83.50 -43.23
N TYR A 274 -53.16 -84.15 -43.29
CA TYR A 274 -54.04 -84.31 -42.15
C TYR A 274 -53.39 -85.16 -41.03
N ILE A 275 -52.75 -86.27 -41.37
CA ILE A 275 -52.05 -87.14 -40.39
C ILE A 275 -50.90 -86.38 -39.70
N VAL A 276 -50.08 -85.62 -40.45
CA VAL A 276 -48.98 -84.82 -39.89
C VAL A 276 -49.50 -83.66 -39.02
N ALA A 277 -50.63 -83.05 -39.37
CA ALA A 277 -51.30 -82.07 -38.52
C ALA A 277 -51.85 -82.71 -37.23
N PHE A 278 -52.42 -83.90 -37.33
CA PHE A 278 -52.96 -84.66 -36.19
C PHE A 278 -51.85 -85.09 -35.22
N GLN A 279 -50.69 -85.54 -35.74
CA GLN A 279 -49.50 -85.82 -34.93
C GLN A 279 -49.01 -84.57 -34.17
N LYS A 280 -48.89 -83.42 -34.85
CA LYS A 280 -48.46 -82.17 -34.21
C LYS A 280 -49.46 -81.63 -33.17
N LEU A 281 -50.72 -82.08 -33.23
CA LEU A 281 -51.75 -81.83 -32.21
C LEU A 281 -51.63 -82.79 -31.02
N SER A 282 -51.43 -84.10 -31.25
CA SER A 282 -51.26 -85.07 -30.15
C SER A 282 -49.96 -84.89 -29.38
N GLU A 283 -48.89 -84.42 -30.03
CA GLU A 283 -47.62 -84.05 -29.37
C GLU A 283 -47.73 -82.82 -28.45
N LYS A 284 -48.80 -82.01 -28.57
CA LYS A 284 -48.95 -80.72 -27.85
C LYS A 284 -50.18 -80.59 -26.97
N SER A 285 -51.13 -81.52 -27.01
CA SER A 285 -52.34 -81.48 -26.17
C SER A 285 -52.63 -82.82 -25.52
N ASN A 286 -52.67 -82.85 -24.20
CA ASN A 286 -52.97 -84.04 -23.40
C ASN A 286 -54.48 -84.25 -23.17
N THR A 287 -55.33 -83.75 -24.06
CA THR A 287 -56.80 -83.88 -23.97
C THR A 287 -57.41 -83.94 -25.36
N LEU A 288 -57.84 -85.15 -25.74
CA LEU A 288 -58.44 -85.45 -27.05
C LEU A 288 -59.97 -85.53 -26.92
N ILE A 289 -60.69 -84.52 -27.42
CA ILE A 289 -62.16 -84.52 -27.46
C ILE A 289 -62.60 -85.22 -28.74
N LEU A 290 -62.98 -86.50 -28.63
CA LEU A 290 -63.59 -87.25 -29.72
C LEU A 290 -65.11 -87.02 -29.74
N PRO A 291 -65.71 -86.49 -30.83
CA PRO A 291 -67.15 -86.43 -30.96
C PRO A 291 -67.74 -87.84 -31.09
N SER A 292 -68.87 -88.08 -30.43
CA SER A 292 -69.48 -89.43 -30.27
C SER A 292 -70.13 -90.01 -31.54
N ASN A 293 -70.03 -89.33 -32.69
CA ASN A 293 -70.46 -89.84 -33.98
C ASN A 293 -69.39 -89.54 -35.04
N VAL A 294 -68.66 -90.57 -35.47
CA VAL A 294 -67.57 -90.50 -36.46
C VAL A 294 -68.03 -90.76 -37.90
N ALA A 295 -69.34 -90.85 -38.14
CA ALA A 295 -69.89 -91.26 -39.45
C ALA A 295 -70.11 -90.12 -40.46
N ASP A 296 -70.10 -88.84 -40.04
CA ASP A 296 -70.31 -87.71 -40.95
C ASP A 296 -69.29 -86.57 -40.74
N VAL A 297 -68.24 -86.60 -41.57
CA VAL A 297 -67.19 -85.56 -41.61
C VAL A 297 -67.71 -84.24 -42.20
N SER A 298 -68.80 -84.28 -42.99
CA SER A 298 -69.35 -83.12 -43.72
C SER A 298 -69.83 -82.01 -42.78
N GLY A 299 -70.52 -82.39 -41.69
CA GLY A 299 -71.04 -81.44 -40.70
C GLY A 299 -69.96 -80.69 -39.92
N VAL A 300 -68.78 -81.28 -39.74
CA VAL A 300 -67.65 -80.67 -39.03
C VAL A 300 -67.03 -79.52 -39.84
N VAL A 301 -66.98 -79.65 -41.17
CA VAL A 301 -66.44 -78.61 -42.05
C VAL A 301 -67.36 -77.38 -42.10
N GLY A 302 -68.68 -77.58 -42.22
CA GLY A 302 -69.66 -76.49 -42.28
C GLY A 302 -69.73 -75.65 -40.99
N SER A 303 -69.62 -76.30 -39.84
CA SER A 303 -69.62 -75.62 -38.54
C SER A 303 -68.33 -74.80 -38.31
N ALA A 304 -67.16 -75.31 -38.71
CA ALA A 304 -65.89 -74.56 -38.63
C ALA A 304 -65.90 -73.26 -39.46
N VAL A 305 -66.37 -73.32 -40.72
CA VAL A 305 -66.49 -72.13 -41.60
C VAL A 305 -67.45 -71.09 -41.04
N THR A 306 -68.50 -71.53 -40.35
CA THR A 306 -69.49 -70.63 -39.74
C THR A 306 -68.92 -69.86 -38.54
N MET A 307 -68.14 -70.53 -37.67
CA MET A 307 -67.50 -69.87 -36.52
C MET A 307 -66.49 -68.78 -36.92
N TYR A 308 -65.76 -68.97 -38.03
CA TYR A 308 -64.83 -67.98 -38.56
C TYR A 308 -65.52 -66.66 -38.94
N ARG A 309 -66.72 -66.74 -39.57
CA ARG A 309 -67.53 -65.55 -39.89
C ARG A 309 -67.98 -64.78 -38.64
N THR A 310 -68.36 -65.47 -37.57
CA THR A 310 -68.82 -64.82 -36.33
C THR A 310 -67.67 -64.10 -35.61
N LEU A 311 -66.47 -64.69 -35.59
CA LEU A 311 -65.29 -64.10 -34.96
C LEU A 311 -64.79 -62.84 -35.70
N ALA A 312 -64.88 -62.81 -37.03
CA ALA A 312 -64.45 -61.66 -37.83
C ALA A 312 -65.24 -60.36 -37.52
N ASN A 313 -66.52 -60.47 -37.13
CA ASN A 313 -67.39 -59.31 -36.92
C ASN A 313 -67.28 -58.68 -35.51
N ASN A 314 -66.78 -59.40 -34.51
CA ASN A 314 -66.85 -58.96 -33.10
C ASN A 314 -65.71 -58.03 -32.66
N PHE A 315 -64.66 -57.83 -33.46
CA PHE A 315 -63.47 -57.07 -33.06
C PHE A 315 -63.55 -55.54 -33.24
N GLN A 316 -64.68 -54.98 -33.66
CA GLN A 316 -64.87 -53.52 -33.81
C GLN A 316 -65.69 -52.85 -32.68
N ALA A 317 -66.04 -53.55 -31.60
CA ALA A 317 -67.00 -53.04 -30.60
C ALA A 317 -66.68 -53.35 -29.12
N SER A 318 -65.59 -52.78 -28.56
CA SER A 318 -65.40 -52.45 -27.12
C SER A 318 -63.99 -51.88 -26.87
N GLY A 319 -63.74 -50.98 -25.90
CA GLY A 319 -64.64 -50.29 -24.97
C GLY A 319 -63.89 -49.20 -24.17
N THR A 320 -64.60 -48.45 -23.31
CA THR A 320 -64.07 -47.33 -22.50
C THR A 320 -64.45 -47.45 -21.01
N THR A 321 -63.84 -46.62 -20.13
CA THR A 321 -64.07 -46.52 -18.64
C THR A 321 -63.45 -47.66 -17.81
N THR A 322 -63.11 -47.58 -16.49
CA THR A 322 -63.28 -46.62 -15.37
C THR A 322 -62.00 -46.53 -14.46
N GLY A 323 -62.00 -45.73 -13.37
CA GLY A 323 -61.07 -45.78 -12.20
C GLY A 323 -61.85 -45.61 -10.87
N PRO A 324 -61.27 -45.23 -9.69
CA PRO A 324 -59.88 -45.00 -9.27
C PRO A 324 -59.38 -46.15 -8.33
N PRO A 325 -59.02 -46.10 -6.99
CA PRO A 325 -58.87 -45.06 -5.93
C PRO A 325 -57.39 -44.89 -5.42
N ALA A 326 -57.13 -44.59 -4.12
CA ALA A 326 -55.78 -44.27 -3.58
C ALA A 326 -55.51 -44.62 -2.07
N GLY A 327 -54.22 -44.84 -1.73
CA GLY A 327 -53.56 -44.38 -0.47
C GLY A 327 -53.37 -45.32 0.74
N SER A 328 -52.11 -45.55 1.17
CA SER A 328 -51.62 -45.48 2.59
C SER A 328 -50.16 -45.98 2.81
N HIS A 329 -49.59 -45.66 3.98
CA HIS A 329 -48.23 -45.96 4.51
C HIS A 329 -48.22 -47.26 5.39
N PRO A 330 -47.21 -47.69 6.21
CA PRO A 330 -45.92 -47.13 6.69
C PRO A 330 -44.69 -48.01 6.29
N VAL A 331 -43.49 -48.13 6.90
CA VAL A 331 -42.89 -47.88 8.25
C VAL A 331 -41.42 -47.44 8.14
N ARG A 332 -40.85 -46.85 9.22
CA ARG A 332 -39.44 -46.47 9.42
C ARG A 332 -38.87 -47.18 10.65
N LEU A 333 -37.66 -47.74 10.61
CA LEU A 333 -36.94 -48.21 11.81
C LEU A 333 -35.46 -47.82 11.83
N ARG A 334 -34.88 -47.86 13.03
CA ARG A 334 -33.54 -47.37 13.40
C ARG A 334 -33.04 -48.20 14.59
N SER A 335 -31.82 -48.72 14.53
CA SER A 335 -31.11 -49.27 15.68
C SER A 335 -29.60 -49.04 15.55
N SER A 336 -28.94 -48.96 16.70
CA SER A 336 -27.49 -49.10 16.84
C SER A 336 -27.16 -50.56 17.18
N ASP A 337 -25.90 -50.97 17.02
CA ASP A 337 -25.04 -51.28 18.18
C ASP A 337 -23.60 -51.65 17.75
N SER A 338 -22.78 -52.03 18.74
CA SER A 338 -21.33 -51.77 18.78
C SER A 338 -20.44 -53.02 18.73
N ARG A 339 -19.16 -52.82 18.35
CA ARG A 339 -17.97 -53.70 18.63
C ARG A 339 -17.97 -55.04 17.85
N GLN A 340 -16.87 -55.79 17.70
CA GLN A 340 -15.52 -55.71 18.30
C GLN A 340 -14.40 -56.33 17.41
N SER A 341 -13.16 -55.80 17.54
CA SER A 341 -11.82 -56.44 17.44
C SER A 341 -11.45 -57.55 16.42
N SER A 342 -10.24 -57.38 15.83
CA SER A 342 -9.17 -58.40 15.55
C SER A 342 -9.41 -59.53 14.51
N SER A 343 -8.41 -60.08 13.80
CA SER A 343 -7.02 -59.61 13.49
C SER A 343 -6.33 -60.56 12.49
N ALA A 344 -5.46 -60.01 11.64
CA ALA A 344 -4.32 -60.66 10.95
C ALA A 344 -4.55 -61.83 9.96
N TRP A 345 -3.84 -61.79 8.83
CA TRP A 345 -3.00 -62.89 8.30
C TRP A 345 -1.85 -62.28 7.45
N HIS A 346 -0.76 -63.03 7.24
CA HIS A 346 0.44 -62.61 6.47
C HIS A 346 0.26 -62.92 4.95
N CYS A 347 1.17 -62.69 3.98
CA CYS A 347 2.63 -62.80 3.99
C CYS A 347 3.33 -62.34 2.69
N LEU A 348 4.66 -62.11 2.76
CA LEU A 348 5.68 -62.10 1.66
C LEU A 348 5.62 -60.95 0.61
N ALA A 349 6.72 -60.44 0.01
CA ALA A 349 8.19 -60.54 0.20
C ALA A 349 8.91 -59.55 -0.78
N ALA A 350 10.22 -59.25 -0.75
CA ALA A 350 11.26 -59.11 0.29
C ALA A 350 12.58 -58.53 -0.32
N GLY A 351 13.46 -57.90 0.47
CA GLY A 351 14.82 -57.45 0.08
C GLY A 351 15.12 -55.98 0.48
N PHE A 352 15.88 -55.62 1.52
CA PHE A 352 17.34 -55.80 1.83
C PHE A 352 18.28 -54.97 0.91
N THR A 353 19.36 -54.29 1.38
CA THR A 353 20.19 -54.49 2.60
C THR A 353 20.73 -53.17 3.22
N PHE A 354 21.17 -53.21 4.49
CA PHE A 354 21.93 -52.17 5.24
C PHE A 354 23.44 -52.11 4.87
N ILE A 355 24.19 -51.08 5.35
CA ILE A 355 25.34 -51.24 6.32
C ILE A 355 26.11 -49.93 6.72
N THR A 356 26.36 -49.79 8.04
CA THR A 356 27.33 -48.94 8.81
C THR A 356 27.32 -47.39 8.85
N ALA A 357 27.70 -46.90 10.04
CA ALA A 357 28.16 -45.54 10.41
C ALA A 357 29.68 -45.62 10.82
N PRO A 358 30.38 -44.74 11.61
CA PRO A 358 29.92 -43.67 12.53
C PRO A 358 30.81 -42.37 12.70
N ARG A 359 30.29 -41.40 13.48
CA ARG A 359 31.04 -40.37 14.29
C ARG A 359 31.83 -39.27 13.52
N TYR A 360 32.22 -38.10 14.08
CA TYR A 360 32.27 -37.59 15.48
C TYR A 360 32.23 -36.02 15.54
N LEU A 361 31.71 -35.43 16.64
CA LEU A 361 32.07 -34.14 17.32
C LEU A 361 32.11 -32.78 16.54
N TYR A 362 32.02 -31.57 17.14
CA TYR A 362 31.16 -31.01 18.22
C TYR A 362 31.40 -29.47 18.42
N ARG A 363 30.38 -28.75 18.93
CA ARG A 363 30.44 -27.62 19.91
C ARG A 363 30.84 -26.14 19.60
N THR A 364 30.02 -25.25 20.17
CA THR A 364 30.29 -23.96 20.92
C THR A 364 30.65 -22.59 20.26
N PHE A 365 29.65 -21.68 20.32
CA PHE A 365 29.55 -20.46 21.17
C PHE A 365 30.35 -19.15 20.96
N SER A 366 29.79 -18.10 21.61
CA SER A 366 30.18 -16.67 21.76
C SER A 366 30.07 -15.77 20.52
N LEU A 367 29.54 -14.53 20.53
CA LEU A 367 29.29 -13.43 21.50
C LEU A 367 30.24 -12.22 21.33
N THR A 368 29.67 -11.03 21.51
CA THR A 368 30.30 -9.70 21.74
C THR A 368 31.23 -9.11 20.64
N TYR A 369 31.49 -7.81 20.52
CA TYR A 369 30.84 -6.51 20.80
C TYR A 369 31.93 -5.43 20.61
N SER A 370 31.74 -4.39 19.77
CA SER A 370 32.57 -3.14 19.73
C SER A 370 34.09 -3.28 19.41
N GLN A 371 34.89 -2.29 18.98
CA GLN A 371 34.80 -0.82 18.75
C GLN A 371 35.38 -0.47 17.35
N LEU A 372 35.09 0.62 16.63
CA LEU A 372 34.90 2.05 16.93
C LEU A 372 36.22 2.88 17.06
N ARG A 373 36.70 3.46 15.94
CA ARG A 373 37.32 4.81 15.80
C ARG A 373 37.68 5.07 14.31
N ILE A 374 37.16 6.12 13.66
CA ILE A 374 37.65 7.52 13.62
C ILE A 374 39.05 7.68 12.99
N GLN A 375 39.09 8.30 11.81
CA GLN A 375 40.01 9.42 11.56
C GLN A 375 39.40 10.43 10.56
N GLN A 376 39.16 11.65 11.03
CA GLN A 376 39.15 12.85 10.19
C GLN A 376 40.61 13.36 10.07
N ASN A 377 40.97 14.03 8.97
CA ASN A 377 41.52 15.40 9.01
C ASN A 377 42.00 15.92 7.63
N ARG A 378 41.62 17.18 7.32
CA ARG A 378 42.42 18.21 6.61
C ARG A 378 42.71 17.97 5.10
N ARG A 379 42.90 19.00 4.26
CA ARG A 379 42.95 20.47 4.48
C ARG A 379 42.53 21.25 3.21
N TRP A 380 41.69 22.28 3.39
CA TRP A 380 41.77 23.65 2.86
C TRP A 380 42.69 23.94 1.64
N ALA A 381 42.18 24.63 0.60
CA ALA A 381 42.33 26.10 0.41
C ALA A 381 41.94 26.62 -1.01
N LEU A 382 41.70 27.95 -1.11
CA LEU A 382 41.77 28.85 -2.29
C LEU A 382 40.65 28.86 -3.39
N PHE A 383 39.76 29.86 -3.26
CA PHE A 383 39.18 30.71 -4.33
C PHE A 383 40.28 31.64 -4.96
N PRO A 384 40.07 32.52 -5.99
CA PRO A 384 38.82 33.20 -6.43
C PRO A 384 38.61 33.43 -7.96
N VAL A 385 37.57 34.26 -8.29
CA VAL A 385 37.21 34.92 -9.59
C VAL A 385 36.86 34.02 -10.81
N LEU A 386 36.05 34.43 -11.80
CA LEU A 386 35.56 35.77 -12.22
C LEU A 386 34.09 35.73 -12.74
N HIS A 387 33.40 36.87 -12.74
CA HIS A 387 32.17 37.12 -13.53
C HIS A 387 32.41 37.03 -15.06
N ILE A 388 31.36 36.77 -15.85
CA ILE A 388 30.96 37.61 -17.01
C ILE A 388 29.54 37.26 -17.53
N MET A 389 28.92 38.25 -18.16
CA MET A 389 27.53 38.31 -18.64
C MET A 389 27.11 37.22 -19.64
N TYR A 390 25.80 36.95 -19.70
CA TYR A 390 25.09 37.00 -20.99
C TYR A 390 23.64 37.49 -20.82
N CYS A 391 23.28 38.53 -21.55
CA CYS A 391 21.90 38.94 -21.81
C CYS A 391 21.71 38.99 -23.34
N TYR A 392 20.49 38.74 -23.83
CA TYR A 392 20.16 38.97 -25.24
C TYR A 392 18.82 39.70 -25.37
N GLU A 393 18.64 40.41 -26.48
CA GLU A 393 17.64 41.46 -26.62
C GLU A 393 16.22 40.97 -26.95
N LEU A 394 15.22 41.65 -26.40
CA LEU A 394 13.95 41.90 -27.08
C LEU A 394 13.58 43.39 -26.94
N LYS A 395 13.36 44.06 -28.08
CA LYS A 395 12.96 45.47 -28.20
C LYS A 395 11.50 45.52 -28.69
N GLY A 396 10.63 46.36 -28.11
CA GLY A 396 9.18 46.25 -28.42
C GLY A 396 8.21 47.44 -28.24
N LEU A 397 8.53 48.53 -27.53
CA LEU A 397 7.68 49.75 -27.37
C LEU A 397 6.28 49.55 -26.71
N PRO A 398 5.53 50.63 -26.36
CA PRO A 398 5.93 52.00 -26.03
C PRO A 398 5.61 52.38 -24.55
N ARG A 399 5.94 53.62 -24.15
CA ARG A 399 5.63 54.18 -22.81
C ARG A 399 4.21 54.76 -22.73
N ALA A 400 3.59 54.63 -21.55
CA ALA A 400 2.58 55.55 -21.01
C ALA A 400 3.09 56.14 -19.67
N ALA A 401 2.56 57.27 -19.21
CA ALA A 401 3.13 58.01 -18.07
C ALA A 401 2.11 58.63 -17.10
N ALA A 402 2.25 58.33 -15.82
CA ALA A 402 1.80 59.08 -14.63
C ALA A 402 2.58 58.48 -13.42
N VAL A 403 3.42 59.23 -12.70
CA VAL A 403 3.10 60.16 -11.58
C VAL A 403 2.52 59.44 -10.36
N GLY A 404 3.33 59.34 -9.30
CA GLY A 404 2.99 58.77 -7.99
C GLY A 404 4.26 58.60 -7.15
N GLY A 405 4.29 59.11 -5.91
CA GLY A 405 5.53 59.26 -5.14
C GLY A 405 6.15 57.94 -4.66
N ARG A 406 7.48 57.82 -4.78
CA ARG A 406 8.26 56.83 -4.02
C ARG A 406 8.60 57.39 -2.65
N SER A 407 8.07 56.77 -1.59
CA SER A 407 8.75 56.73 -0.30
C SER A 407 10.00 55.85 -0.43
N GLU A 408 11.12 56.25 0.17
CA GLU A 408 12.34 55.45 0.16
C GLU A 408 12.20 54.27 1.12
N VAL A 409 12.03 53.06 0.57
CA VAL A 409 12.16 51.82 1.35
C VAL A 409 13.64 51.62 1.66
N VAL A 410 14.05 52.04 2.85
CA VAL A 410 15.40 51.83 3.36
C VAL A 410 15.60 50.33 3.64
N MET A 411 16.29 49.65 2.72
CA MET A 411 16.72 48.26 2.92
C MET A 411 17.59 48.16 4.18
N PRO A 412 17.25 47.30 5.16
CA PRO A 412 18.10 47.10 6.34
C PRO A 412 19.45 46.50 5.93
N SER A 413 20.56 47.06 6.44
CA SER A 413 21.89 46.67 6.00
C SER A 413 22.27 45.26 6.48
N TYR A 414 22.73 44.42 5.54
CA TYR A 414 23.15 43.04 5.79
C TYR A 414 24.36 42.97 6.75
N LYS A 415 24.12 42.72 8.04
CA LYS A 415 25.17 42.49 9.05
C LYS A 415 25.64 41.04 9.00
N SER A 416 26.75 40.78 8.32
CA SER A 416 27.44 39.49 8.38
C SER A 416 28.12 39.29 9.74
N GLN A 417 27.45 38.67 10.71
CA GLN A 417 28.06 38.32 11.99
C GLN A 417 29.00 37.12 11.85
N SER A 418 30.29 37.39 11.72
CA SER A 418 31.37 36.41 11.78
C SER A 418 31.97 36.29 13.19
N GLU A 419 31.15 36.12 14.23
CA GLU A 419 31.60 35.96 15.62
C GLU A 419 30.62 35.11 16.44
N GLY A 420 31.00 33.85 16.73
CA GLY A 420 30.16 32.88 17.45
C GLY A 420 30.06 31.51 16.78
N SER A 421 31.10 30.67 16.92
CA SER A 421 31.18 29.36 16.22
C SER A 421 30.39 28.24 16.92
N GLY A 422 29.06 28.35 16.98
CA GLY A 422 28.18 27.33 17.56
C GLY A 422 26.79 27.32 16.94
N TRP A 423 26.10 26.18 17.01
CA TRP A 423 24.68 26.12 16.66
C TRP A 423 23.84 26.93 17.66
N PRO A 424 22.74 27.59 17.25
CA PRO A 424 21.85 28.30 18.16
C PRO A 424 21.43 27.42 19.34
N GLN A 425 21.33 27.99 20.54
CA GLN A 425 21.06 27.22 21.75
C GLN A 425 19.56 26.97 21.92
N ASP A 426 19.24 25.81 22.49
CA ASP A 426 17.90 25.45 22.97
C ASP A 426 16.77 25.67 21.95
N VAL A 427 17.02 25.25 20.71
CA VAL A 427 16.06 25.34 19.60
C VAL A 427 14.84 24.45 19.88
N GLY A 428 13.65 25.02 19.74
CA GLY A 428 12.40 24.33 20.04
C GLY A 428 11.16 25.21 19.86
N ILE A 429 10.06 24.81 20.51
CA ILE A 429 8.76 25.48 20.36
C ILE A 429 8.64 26.62 21.39
N LEU A 430 8.48 27.85 20.89
CA LEU A 430 8.31 29.08 21.66
C LEU A 430 6.84 29.34 22.05
N ALA A 431 5.92 29.09 21.12
CA ALA A 431 4.48 29.30 21.31
C ALA A 431 3.68 28.27 20.51
N ILE A 432 2.48 27.92 21.01
CA ILE A 432 1.54 27.00 20.37
C ILE A 432 0.16 27.66 20.33
N GLU A 433 -0.49 27.64 19.17
CA GLU A 433 -1.89 28.01 18.94
C GLU A 433 -2.68 26.79 18.54
N VAL A 434 -3.94 26.68 18.99
CA VAL A 434 -4.84 25.59 18.60
C VAL A 434 -6.15 26.16 18.07
N TYR A 435 -6.52 25.75 16.86
CA TYR A 435 -7.84 25.98 16.29
C TYR A 435 -8.58 24.66 16.08
N PHE A 436 -9.87 24.66 16.40
CA PHE A 436 -10.83 23.61 16.09
C PHE A 436 -12.19 24.25 15.79
N PRO A 437 -13.06 23.62 14.97
CA PRO A 437 -14.38 24.16 14.69
C PRO A 437 -15.22 24.39 15.95
N SER A 438 -16.07 25.40 15.88
CA SER A 438 -16.99 25.80 16.95
C SER A 438 -18.17 24.84 17.15
N GLN A 439 -18.32 23.82 16.29
CA GLN A 439 -19.41 22.85 16.30
C GLN A 439 -18.89 21.44 16.65
N TYR A 440 -19.71 20.64 17.34
CA TYR A 440 -19.45 19.22 17.56
C TYR A 440 -20.70 18.36 17.54
N VAL A 441 -20.57 17.08 17.18
CA VAL A 441 -21.57 16.04 17.43
C VAL A 441 -21.16 15.24 18.66
N ASP A 442 -22.12 14.92 19.53
CA ASP A 442 -21.88 14.12 20.73
C ASP A 442 -21.81 12.63 20.41
N GLN A 443 -20.83 11.92 20.97
CA GLN A 443 -20.59 10.51 20.64
C GLN A 443 -21.64 9.57 21.25
N ALA A 444 -22.28 9.92 22.36
CA ALA A 444 -23.37 9.13 22.92
C ALA A 444 -24.66 9.28 22.09
N GLU A 445 -24.91 10.46 21.52
CA GLU A 445 -26.02 10.69 20.61
C GLU A 445 -25.77 10.03 19.24
N LEU A 446 -24.50 10.04 18.78
CA LEU A 446 -24.08 9.31 17.57
C LEU A 446 -24.14 7.78 17.74
N GLU A 447 -23.88 7.24 18.93
CA GLU A 447 -24.10 5.81 19.24
C GLU A 447 -25.56 5.40 19.00
N ILE A 448 -26.52 6.24 19.41
CA ILE A 448 -27.96 6.01 19.22
C ILE A 448 -28.32 6.14 17.74
N PHE A 449 -27.84 7.18 17.05
CA PHE A 449 -28.12 7.44 15.63
C PHE A 449 -27.59 6.36 14.68
N ASP A 450 -26.39 5.82 14.95
CA ASP A 450 -25.82 4.70 14.19
C ASP A 450 -26.45 3.34 14.54
N GLY A 451 -27.33 3.28 15.56
CA GLY A 451 -27.98 2.04 16.01
C GLY A 451 -27.02 1.05 16.66
N VAL A 452 -26.01 1.53 17.38
CA VAL A 452 -24.97 0.70 18.00
C VAL A 452 -25.15 0.56 19.52
N SER A 453 -24.47 -0.42 20.11
CA SER A 453 -24.47 -0.62 21.57
C SER A 453 -23.88 0.59 22.30
N GLN A 454 -24.58 1.06 23.34
CA GLN A 454 -24.10 2.10 24.24
C GLN A 454 -22.68 1.76 24.76
N GLY A 455 -21.79 2.75 24.79
CA GLY A 455 -20.38 2.59 25.17
C GLY A 455 -19.44 2.28 24.00
N LYS A 456 -19.92 1.97 22.79
CA LYS A 456 -19.07 1.56 21.66
C LYS A 456 -18.06 2.63 21.23
N TYR A 457 -18.46 3.91 21.22
CA TYR A 457 -17.61 5.04 20.85
C TYR A 457 -17.05 5.69 22.12
N THR A 458 -17.91 5.95 23.10
CA THR A 458 -17.58 6.62 24.37
C THR A 458 -16.61 5.84 25.26
N VAL A 459 -16.67 4.50 25.29
CA VAL A 459 -15.76 3.62 26.07
C VAL A 459 -14.87 2.77 25.17
N GLY A 460 -15.39 2.28 24.04
CA GLY A 460 -14.66 1.43 23.09
C GLY A 460 -13.60 2.19 22.29
N LEU A 461 -13.90 3.41 21.83
CA LEU A 461 -12.93 4.32 21.20
C LEU A 461 -12.34 5.32 22.22
N GLY A 462 -13.11 5.67 23.25
CA GLY A 462 -12.72 6.67 24.27
C GLY A 462 -13.02 8.12 23.86
N GLN A 463 -13.92 8.31 22.89
CA GLN A 463 -14.26 9.61 22.31
C GLN A 463 -15.56 10.13 22.92
N SER A 464 -15.57 11.36 23.45
CA SER A 464 -16.79 11.98 23.98
C SER A 464 -17.52 12.85 22.96
N LYS A 465 -16.77 13.61 22.16
CA LYS A 465 -17.30 14.56 21.17
C LYS A 465 -16.44 14.55 19.91
N MET A 466 -17.03 14.86 18.77
CA MET A 466 -16.33 15.00 17.50
C MET A 466 -16.63 16.36 16.87
N GLY A 467 -15.61 17.20 16.75
CA GLY A 467 -15.68 18.48 16.05
C GLY A 467 -15.62 18.26 14.53
N PHE A 468 -16.37 19.05 13.76
CA PHE A 468 -16.42 18.93 12.32
C PHE A 468 -16.57 20.29 11.64
N CYS A 469 -16.04 20.41 10.42
CA CYS A 469 -16.18 21.59 9.59
C CYS A 469 -17.53 21.59 8.87
N SER A 470 -18.16 22.76 8.79
CA SER A 470 -19.24 23.02 7.80
C SER A 470 -18.64 23.32 6.41
N ASP A 471 -19.48 23.68 5.43
CA ASP A 471 -19.00 24.11 4.11
C ASP A 471 -18.31 25.50 4.12
N ARG A 472 -18.32 26.20 5.27
CA ARG A 472 -17.54 27.42 5.53
C ARG A 472 -16.08 27.16 5.85
N GLU A 473 -15.68 25.94 6.20
CA GLU A 473 -14.32 25.64 6.69
C GLU A 473 -13.60 24.60 5.82
N ASP A 474 -12.44 25.00 5.31
CA ASP A 474 -11.49 24.16 4.57
C ASP A 474 -10.07 24.27 5.16
N ILE A 475 -9.14 23.46 4.68
CA ILE A 475 -7.76 23.42 5.19
C ILE A 475 -7.08 24.81 5.20
N ASN A 476 -7.30 25.64 4.18
CA ASN A 476 -6.72 26.98 4.14
C ASN A 476 -7.31 27.84 5.25
N SER A 477 -8.63 27.79 5.46
CA SER A 477 -9.30 28.61 6.47
C SER A 477 -8.93 28.19 7.90
N LEU A 478 -8.74 26.89 8.16
CA LEU A 478 -8.20 26.40 9.44
C LEU A 478 -6.77 26.92 9.68
N CYS A 479 -5.88 26.79 8.69
CA CYS A 479 -4.49 27.19 8.81
C CYS A 479 -4.31 28.72 8.88
N LEU A 480 -5.11 29.50 8.13
CA LEU A 480 -5.16 30.97 8.24
C LEU A 480 -5.60 31.40 9.64
N THR A 481 -6.59 30.72 10.24
CA THR A 481 -7.08 31.03 11.60
C THR A 481 -6.04 30.72 12.67
N ALA A 482 -5.42 29.53 12.62
CA ALA A 482 -4.36 29.16 13.56
C ALA A 482 -3.13 30.06 13.43
N LEU A 483 -2.75 30.45 12.20
CA LEU A 483 -1.61 31.34 12.00
C LEU A 483 -1.90 32.78 12.46
N ALA A 484 -3.04 33.37 12.08
CA ALA A 484 -3.40 34.72 12.49
C ALA A 484 -3.46 34.86 14.02
N ARG A 485 -4.15 33.93 14.70
CA ARG A 485 -4.25 33.93 16.17
C ARG A 485 -2.90 33.76 16.86
N LEU A 486 -2.00 32.90 16.33
CA LEU A 486 -0.65 32.74 16.87
C LEU A 486 0.12 34.06 16.82
N MET A 487 0.12 34.76 15.68
CA MET A 487 0.86 36.01 15.51
C MET A 487 0.30 37.13 16.39
N GLU A 488 -1.03 37.23 16.48
CA GLU A 488 -1.71 38.20 17.36
C GLU A 488 -1.43 37.94 18.86
N ARG A 489 -1.59 36.69 19.32
CA ARG A 489 -1.41 36.32 20.74
C ARG A 489 0.07 36.34 21.19
N THR A 490 1.01 36.26 20.25
CA THR A 490 2.46 36.40 20.54
C THR A 490 3.02 37.79 20.27
N CYS A 491 2.25 38.67 19.61
CA CYS A 491 2.67 40.00 19.15
C CYS A 491 3.94 39.99 18.25
N VAL A 492 4.22 38.87 17.58
CA VAL A 492 5.35 38.75 16.65
C VAL A 492 4.95 39.32 15.29
N GLY A 493 5.68 40.34 14.80
CA GLY A 493 5.46 40.90 13.47
C GLY A 493 5.80 39.91 12.35
N TYR A 494 5.02 39.92 11.27
CA TYR A 494 5.15 39.00 10.12
C TYR A 494 6.51 39.08 9.42
N GLU A 495 7.21 40.21 9.52
CA GLU A 495 8.58 40.42 9.04
C GLU A 495 9.65 39.57 9.77
N ASN A 496 9.36 39.13 11.00
CA ASN A 496 10.28 38.35 11.84
C ASN A 496 10.25 36.84 11.56
N ILE A 497 9.55 36.40 10.51
CA ILE A 497 9.44 35.00 10.10
C ILE A 497 10.28 34.77 8.84
N GLY A 498 11.24 33.84 8.89
CA GLY A 498 12.09 33.46 7.75
C GLY A 498 11.74 32.11 7.14
N ARG A 499 10.95 31.28 7.83
CA ARG A 499 10.39 30.03 7.30
C ARG A 499 8.93 29.85 7.71
N LEU A 500 8.08 29.41 6.79
CA LEU A 500 6.72 28.95 7.05
C LEU A 500 6.51 27.62 6.33
N GLU A 501 6.14 26.57 7.06
CA GLU A 501 5.94 25.23 6.48
C GLU A 501 4.66 24.57 7.01
N VAL A 502 3.88 23.96 6.11
CA VAL A 502 2.58 23.36 6.43
C VAL A 502 2.65 21.84 6.38
N GLY A 503 2.20 21.17 7.44
CA GLY A 503 1.90 19.75 7.44
C GLY A 503 0.40 19.51 7.24
N THR A 504 0.03 18.74 6.23
CA THR A 504 -1.38 18.35 6.00
C THR A 504 -1.49 17.09 5.15
N GLU A 505 -2.61 16.38 5.25
CA GLU A 505 -3.08 15.35 4.31
C GLU A 505 -4.48 15.67 3.72
N THR A 506 -4.95 16.90 3.91
CA THR A 506 -6.24 17.41 3.43
C THR A 506 -6.03 18.20 2.14
N ILE A 507 -5.87 17.48 1.03
CA ILE A 507 -5.45 18.04 -0.27
C ILE A 507 -6.66 18.61 -1.03
N ILE A 508 -6.68 19.92 -1.28
CA ILE A 508 -7.70 20.62 -2.08
C ILE A 508 -7.18 21.17 -3.43
N ASP A 509 -5.86 21.19 -3.61
CA ASP A 509 -5.17 21.47 -4.88
C ASP A 509 -3.95 20.53 -4.94
N LYS A 510 -3.62 20.03 -6.13
CA LYS A 510 -2.55 19.02 -6.34
C LYS A 510 -1.18 19.64 -6.65
N SER A 511 -1.10 20.97 -6.75
CA SER A 511 0.13 21.72 -7.06
C SER A 511 0.28 23.03 -6.27
N LYS A 512 -0.81 23.71 -5.90
CA LYS A 512 -0.76 24.94 -5.09
C LYS A 512 -0.78 24.58 -3.60
N SER A 513 0.33 24.85 -2.92
CA SER A 513 0.50 24.64 -1.48
C SER A 513 -0.39 25.54 -0.63
N VAL A 514 -0.90 25.02 0.49
CA VAL A 514 -1.56 25.78 1.58
C VAL A 514 -0.63 26.90 2.07
N LYS A 515 0.68 26.64 2.18
CA LYS A 515 1.69 27.68 2.47
C LYS A 515 1.58 28.89 1.55
N SER A 516 1.35 28.68 0.25
CA SER A 516 1.17 29.76 -0.73
C SER A 516 -0.20 30.46 -0.67
N VAL A 517 -1.10 30.02 0.21
CA VAL A 517 -2.34 30.72 0.59
C VAL A 517 -2.14 31.50 1.89
N LEU A 518 -1.35 30.95 2.83
CA LEU A 518 -0.96 31.63 4.07
C LEU A 518 -0.13 32.91 3.84
N MET A 519 0.59 33.01 2.71
CA MET A 519 1.35 34.21 2.34
C MET A 519 0.49 35.49 2.27
N GLN A 520 -0.83 35.39 2.07
CA GLN A 520 -1.74 36.55 2.14
C GLN A 520 -1.63 37.34 3.47
N LEU A 521 -1.30 36.67 4.57
CA LEU A 521 -1.10 37.32 5.88
C LEU A 521 0.22 38.10 5.97
N PHE A 522 1.13 37.93 4.99
CA PHE A 522 2.44 38.57 4.94
C PHE A 522 2.49 39.70 3.90
N GLU A 523 1.54 39.76 2.96
CA GLU A 523 1.52 40.74 1.85
C GLU A 523 1.60 42.18 2.36
N ASP A 524 0.80 42.54 3.38
CA ASP A 524 0.81 43.88 4.00
C ASP A 524 2.13 44.23 4.70
N SER A 525 2.91 43.24 5.14
CA SER A 525 4.25 43.46 5.73
C SER A 525 5.38 43.54 4.69
N GLY A 526 5.09 43.18 3.44
CA GLY A 526 6.08 43.04 2.37
C GLY A 526 7.04 41.86 2.51
N ASN A 527 6.91 41.03 3.56
CA ASN A 527 7.80 39.89 3.79
C ASN A 527 7.46 38.70 2.88
N THR A 528 7.97 38.73 1.64
CA THR A 528 7.83 37.62 0.68
C THR A 528 8.98 36.61 0.75
N ASP A 529 10.12 36.98 1.36
CA ASP A 529 11.30 36.11 1.48
C ASP A 529 11.16 35.19 2.71
N VAL A 530 10.35 34.14 2.55
CA VAL A 530 10.01 33.18 3.59
C VAL A 530 10.14 31.77 3.01
N GLU A 531 11.08 30.97 3.51
CA GLU A 531 11.31 29.59 3.01
C GLU A 531 10.16 28.63 3.43
N GLY A 532 10.19 27.39 2.94
CA GLY A 532 9.18 26.37 3.24
C GLY A 532 7.97 26.36 2.28
N ILE A 533 7.27 25.22 2.28
CA ILE A 533 6.11 24.88 1.43
C ILE A 533 5.16 23.95 2.22
N ASP A 534 4.48 22.99 1.58
CA ASP A 534 3.72 21.94 2.27
C ASP A 534 4.52 20.63 2.31
N THR A 535 4.25 19.77 3.30
CA THR A 535 4.85 18.44 3.45
C THR A 535 3.83 17.41 3.96
N THR A 536 3.76 16.26 3.28
CA THR A 536 2.64 15.31 3.41
C THR A 536 3.14 13.86 3.45
N ASN A 537 2.79 13.15 4.52
CA ASN A 537 2.69 11.69 4.56
C ASN A 537 1.64 11.31 5.61
N ALA A 538 0.36 11.37 5.23
CA ALA A 538 -0.76 11.25 6.16
C ALA A 538 -0.54 12.13 7.42
N CYS A 539 -0.94 11.63 8.59
CA CYS A 539 -0.82 12.30 9.89
C CYS A 539 0.62 12.63 10.35
N TYR A 540 1.67 12.25 9.60
CA TYR A 540 3.07 12.57 9.94
C TYR A 540 3.51 13.97 9.47
N GLY A 541 2.81 14.60 8.50
CA GLY A 541 3.23 15.85 7.84
C GLY A 541 3.67 16.97 8.79
N GLY A 542 2.89 17.26 9.84
CA GLY A 542 3.23 18.30 10.82
C GLY A 542 4.53 18.04 11.60
N THR A 543 4.89 16.76 11.79
CA THR A 543 6.18 16.37 12.41
C THR A 543 7.34 16.49 11.43
N ALA A 544 7.11 16.23 10.13
CA ALA A 544 8.11 16.53 9.11
C ALA A 544 8.40 18.04 9.06
N ALA A 545 7.36 18.89 9.05
CA ALA A 545 7.49 20.34 9.07
C ALA A 545 8.23 20.86 10.33
N LEU A 546 7.91 20.32 11.52
CA LEU A 546 8.63 20.63 12.76
C LEU A 546 10.12 20.25 12.69
N ILE A 547 10.43 19.07 12.17
CA ILE A 547 11.81 18.62 12.00
C ILE A 547 12.55 19.52 10.99
N ASN A 548 11.91 19.89 9.88
CA ASN A 548 12.49 20.77 8.86
C ASN A 548 12.75 22.19 9.41
N ALA A 549 11.82 22.76 10.17
CA ALA A 549 11.98 24.06 10.83
C ALA A 549 13.14 24.08 11.84
N VAL A 550 13.25 23.06 12.70
CA VAL A 550 14.39 22.95 13.64
C VAL A 550 15.71 22.75 12.88
N ASN A 551 15.74 21.88 11.87
CA ASN A 551 16.94 21.65 11.06
C ASN A 551 17.37 22.93 10.30
N TRP A 552 16.42 23.77 9.86
CA TRP A 552 16.68 25.04 9.19
C TRP A 552 17.32 26.06 10.14
N ILE A 553 16.80 26.21 11.36
CA ILE A 553 17.41 27.07 12.41
C ILE A 553 18.82 26.58 12.77
N GLU A 554 19.04 25.26 12.81
CA GLU A 554 20.36 24.67 13.06
C GLU A 554 21.30 24.67 11.84
N SER A 555 20.90 25.26 10.71
CA SER A 555 21.66 25.27 9.45
C SER A 555 22.47 26.56 9.22
N SER A 556 23.39 26.52 8.25
CA SER A 556 24.08 27.71 7.73
C SER A 556 23.19 28.65 6.91
N SER A 557 21.94 28.27 6.64
CA SER A 557 20.95 29.08 5.92
C SER A 557 20.00 29.83 6.86
N TRP A 558 20.17 29.70 8.18
CA TRP A 558 19.40 30.48 9.14
C TRP A 558 19.80 31.95 9.10
N ASP A 559 18.80 32.82 9.03
CA ASP A 559 18.91 34.28 8.83
C ASP A 559 18.68 35.08 10.12
N GLY A 560 18.47 34.40 11.26
CA GLY A 560 18.14 35.02 12.54
C GLY A 560 16.64 35.27 12.76
N ARG A 561 15.76 34.89 11.83
CA ARG A 561 14.29 34.99 11.98
C ARG A 561 13.69 33.69 12.55
N TYR A 562 12.43 33.75 13.00
CA TYR A 562 11.72 32.55 13.47
C TYR A 562 11.29 31.66 12.30
N ALA A 563 11.04 30.38 12.61
CA ALA A 563 10.27 29.50 11.74
C ALA A 563 8.87 29.28 12.32
N VAL A 564 7.85 29.19 11.46
CA VAL A 564 6.49 28.83 11.85
C VAL A 564 6.08 27.54 11.17
N VAL A 565 5.49 26.65 11.95
CA VAL A 565 5.01 25.34 11.51
C VAL A 565 3.52 25.27 11.75
N VAL A 566 2.74 25.02 10.70
CA VAL A 566 1.28 24.86 10.80
C VAL A 566 0.92 23.42 10.44
N ALA A 567 0.38 22.66 11.37
CA ALA A 567 -0.23 21.36 11.09
C ALA A 567 -1.74 21.54 11.02
N GLY A 568 -2.41 21.10 9.96
CA GLY A 568 -3.86 21.29 9.81
C GLY A 568 -4.51 20.19 8.99
N ASP A 569 -5.72 19.77 9.37
CA ASP A 569 -6.46 18.72 8.66
C ASP A 569 -7.97 18.69 8.98
N ILE A 570 -8.71 18.06 8.06
CA ILE A 570 -10.13 17.70 8.21
C ILE A 570 -10.26 16.18 8.00
N ALA A 571 -10.47 15.45 9.10
CA ALA A 571 -10.57 14.00 9.11
C ALA A 571 -12.03 13.54 8.95
N VAL A 572 -12.43 13.28 7.70
CA VAL A 572 -13.76 12.77 7.34
C VAL A 572 -13.70 11.37 6.75
N TYR A 573 -14.76 10.60 6.99
CA TYR A 573 -14.87 9.20 6.54
C TYR A 573 -16.28 8.91 6.00
N ALA A 574 -16.33 8.01 5.01
CA ALA A 574 -17.56 7.43 4.49
C ALA A 574 -18.43 6.81 5.61
N ARG A 575 -19.73 6.65 5.36
CA ARG A 575 -20.66 6.09 6.35
C ARG A 575 -20.26 4.66 6.72
N GLY A 576 -19.84 4.46 7.97
CA GLY A 576 -19.31 3.19 8.45
C GLY A 576 -18.54 3.35 9.76
N PRO A 577 -17.88 2.29 10.25
CA PRO A 577 -17.29 2.24 11.60
C PRO A 577 -16.12 3.21 11.84
N ALA A 578 -15.58 3.85 10.81
CA ALA A 578 -14.52 4.86 10.92
C ALA A 578 -15.05 6.31 11.05
N ARG A 579 -16.33 6.58 10.72
CA ARG A 579 -16.92 7.92 10.84
C ARG A 579 -16.86 8.50 12.27
N PRO A 580 -17.04 7.72 13.36
CA PRO A 580 -16.88 8.21 14.74
C PRO A 580 -15.43 8.53 15.14
N THR A 581 -14.43 8.18 14.31
CA THR A 581 -13.01 8.54 14.51
C THR A 581 -12.55 9.70 13.62
N GLY A 582 -13.48 10.49 13.11
CA GLY A 582 -13.19 11.77 12.45
C GLY A 582 -12.82 12.89 13.44
N GLY A 583 -12.70 14.10 12.91
CA GLY A 583 -12.36 15.31 13.65
C GLY A 583 -11.85 16.41 12.70
N ALA A 584 -11.58 17.61 13.20
CA ALA A 584 -10.96 18.68 12.42
C ALA A 584 -10.24 19.70 13.30
N GLY A 585 -9.17 20.31 12.80
CA GLY A 585 -8.46 21.37 13.49
C GLY A 585 -7.12 21.74 12.85
N ALA A 586 -6.48 22.75 13.42
CA ALA A 586 -5.13 23.17 13.07
C ALA A 586 -4.34 23.58 14.32
N VAL A 587 -3.02 23.38 14.31
CA VAL A 587 -2.09 23.81 15.35
C VAL A 587 -0.95 24.56 14.67
N ALA A 588 -0.74 25.82 15.08
CA ALA A 588 0.39 26.62 14.64
C ALA A 588 1.43 26.72 15.76
N MET A 589 2.71 26.56 15.41
CA MET A 589 3.83 26.54 16.36
C MET A 589 4.91 27.52 15.91
N LEU A 590 5.30 28.43 16.80
CA LEU A 590 6.46 29.31 16.60
C LEU A 590 7.72 28.58 17.08
N ILE A 591 8.74 28.49 16.23
CA ILE A 591 9.98 27.76 16.46
C ILE A 591 11.16 28.74 16.46
N GLY A 592 12.06 28.62 17.43
CA GLY A 592 13.23 29.48 17.57
C GLY A 592 14.22 28.98 18.63
N PRO A 593 15.35 29.69 18.82
CA PRO A 593 16.29 29.44 19.93
C PRO A 593 15.67 29.79 21.29
N HIS A 594 16.31 29.33 22.37
CA HIS A 594 15.93 29.61 23.76
C HIS A 594 14.47 29.28 24.10
N ALA A 595 13.97 28.16 23.54
CA ALA A 595 12.58 27.75 23.68
C ALA A 595 12.25 27.18 25.08
N PRO A 596 11.02 27.40 25.60
CA PRO A 596 10.53 26.69 26.78
C PRO A 596 10.36 25.19 26.54
N LEU A 597 10.15 24.75 25.30
CA LEU A 597 10.05 23.34 24.88
C LEU A 597 11.17 23.00 23.90
N ILE A 598 12.33 22.61 24.43
CA ILE A 598 13.57 22.38 23.69
C ILE A 598 13.55 21.00 23.03
N LEU A 599 13.89 20.90 21.74
CA LEU A 599 13.96 19.59 21.07
C LEU A 599 15.27 18.87 21.42
N GLU A 600 15.23 17.67 22.02
CA GLU A 600 16.46 17.01 22.46
C GLU A 600 17.29 16.49 21.27
N ARG A 601 18.42 17.19 21.02
CA ARG A 601 19.36 16.92 19.93
C ARG A 601 19.78 15.45 19.88
N GLY A 602 19.72 14.87 18.68
CA GLY A 602 20.06 13.46 18.42
C GLY A 602 18.99 12.42 18.83
N LEU A 603 18.09 12.74 19.77
CA LEU A 603 17.10 11.80 20.32
C LEU A 603 15.83 11.67 19.45
N ARG A 604 16.03 11.38 18.16
CA ARG A 604 14.96 11.07 17.18
C ARG A 604 15.08 9.62 16.71
N GLY A 605 14.10 8.77 17.02
CA GLY A 605 14.00 7.39 16.57
C GLY A 605 12.89 7.23 15.53
N SER A 606 13.26 7.06 14.26
CA SER A 606 12.32 7.03 13.12
C SER A 606 12.19 5.63 12.51
N HIS A 607 11.02 5.33 11.97
CA HIS A 607 10.73 4.13 11.19
C HIS A 607 9.83 4.49 10.01
N MET A 608 10.17 3.99 8.83
CA MET A 608 9.44 4.19 7.57
C MET A 608 9.42 2.87 6.81
N CYS A 609 8.29 2.52 6.21
CA CYS A 609 8.08 1.24 5.52
C CYS A 609 6.99 1.43 4.46
N HIS A 610 7.04 0.69 3.34
CA HIS A 610 5.96 0.75 2.34
C HIS A 610 4.81 -0.20 2.72
N VAL A 611 3.63 0.35 3.00
CA VAL A 611 2.40 -0.38 3.34
C VAL A 611 1.16 0.31 2.74
N TYR A 612 0.03 -0.40 2.73
CA TYR A 612 -1.28 0.10 2.29
C TYR A 612 -2.31 -0.02 3.43
N ASP A 613 -1.98 0.53 4.60
CA ASP A 613 -2.80 0.42 5.81
C ASP A 613 -3.93 1.47 5.86
N PHE A 614 -3.62 2.70 5.45
CA PHE A 614 -4.57 3.80 5.18
C PHE A 614 -3.95 4.68 4.09
N TYR A 615 -4.74 5.02 3.07
CA TYR A 615 -4.28 5.84 1.94
C TYR A 615 -5.47 6.46 1.19
N LYS A 616 -5.24 7.55 0.44
CA LYS A 616 -6.25 8.25 -0.38
C LYS A 616 -5.90 8.06 -1.88
N PRO A 617 -6.30 6.94 -2.51
CA PRO A 617 -5.98 6.67 -3.92
C PRO A 617 -6.96 7.33 -4.90
N ASP A 618 -8.19 7.55 -4.45
CA ASP A 618 -9.24 8.24 -5.21
C ASP A 618 -9.04 9.75 -5.04
N LEU A 619 -8.81 10.45 -6.15
CA LEU A 619 -8.66 11.91 -6.18
C LEU A 619 -10.00 12.63 -6.44
N THR A 620 -11.11 11.89 -6.49
CA THR A 620 -12.48 12.39 -6.62
C THR A 620 -13.29 12.34 -5.32
N SER A 621 -12.67 11.88 -4.23
CA SER A 621 -13.28 11.71 -2.91
C SER A 621 -12.33 12.15 -1.81
N GLU A 622 -12.86 12.79 -0.76
CA GLU A 622 -12.10 13.13 0.45
C GLU A 622 -11.85 11.90 1.35
N TYR A 623 -12.59 10.80 1.11
CA TYR A 623 -12.59 9.62 1.97
C TYR A 623 -11.39 8.67 1.71
N PRO A 624 -10.68 8.23 2.76
CA PRO A 624 -9.55 7.30 2.63
C PRO A 624 -10.01 5.84 2.43
N THR A 625 -9.20 5.07 1.71
CA THR A 625 -9.20 3.60 1.74
C THR A 625 -8.44 3.14 2.99
N VAL A 626 -9.06 2.28 3.81
CA VAL A 626 -8.53 1.92 5.13
C VAL A 626 -8.68 0.42 5.41
N ASP A 627 -7.58 -0.27 5.73
CA ASP A 627 -7.62 -1.55 6.43
C ASP A 627 -7.47 -1.28 7.93
N GLY A 628 -8.61 -1.29 8.64
CA GLY A 628 -8.68 -1.02 10.08
C GLY A 628 -7.96 -2.05 10.96
N LYS A 629 -7.57 -3.21 10.43
CA LYS A 629 -6.71 -4.17 11.13
C LYS A 629 -5.24 -3.88 10.85
N LEU A 630 -4.87 -3.74 9.57
CA LEU A 630 -3.48 -3.50 9.17
C LEU A 630 -2.95 -2.19 9.75
N SER A 631 -3.75 -1.12 9.79
CA SER A 631 -3.38 0.17 10.39
C SER A 631 -3.03 0.07 11.88
N ILE A 632 -3.78 -0.70 12.67
CA ILE A 632 -3.43 -0.95 14.08
C ILE A 632 -2.11 -1.73 14.19
N GLN A 633 -1.89 -2.73 13.33
CA GLN A 633 -0.64 -3.49 13.30
C GLN A 633 0.56 -2.63 12.89
N CYS A 634 0.42 -1.81 11.84
CA CYS A 634 1.43 -0.91 11.33
C CYS A 634 1.78 0.20 12.33
N TYR A 635 0.78 0.77 13.00
CA TYR A 635 0.98 1.72 14.09
C TYR A 635 1.81 1.11 15.24
N LEU A 636 1.45 -0.09 15.71
CA LEU A 636 2.15 -0.73 16.83
C LEU A 636 3.55 -1.21 16.46
N SER A 637 3.76 -1.73 15.24
CA SER A 637 5.10 -2.14 14.77
C SER A 637 6.03 -0.95 14.52
N ALA A 638 5.48 0.18 14.06
CA ALA A 638 6.20 1.44 13.97
C ALA A 638 6.55 2.01 15.35
N LEU A 639 5.66 1.89 16.34
CA LEU A 639 5.91 2.28 17.73
C LEU A 639 7.06 1.47 18.34
N ASP A 640 7.02 0.14 18.24
CA ASP A 640 8.10 -0.76 18.68
C ASP A 640 9.45 -0.33 18.06
N SER A 641 9.47 -0.14 16.73
CA SER A 641 10.67 0.18 15.95
C SER A 641 11.25 1.57 16.27
N CYS A 642 10.37 2.56 16.46
CA CYS A 642 10.75 3.92 16.84
C CYS A 642 11.28 3.95 18.28
N TYR A 643 10.58 3.32 19.23
CA TYR A 643 10.98 3.28 20.63
C TYR A 643 12.31 2.54 20.83
N ALA A 644 12.48 1.36 20.23
CA ALA A 644 13.74 0.62 20.27
C ALA A 644 14.91 1.42 19.70
N THR A 645 14.67 2.31 18.72
CA THR A 645 15.70 3.18 18.14
C THR A 645 15.94 4.45 18.94
N TYR A 646 14.90 5.05 19.50
CA TYR A 646 14.98 6.18 20.43
C TYR A 646 15.76 5.78 21.69
N SER A 647 15.37 4.69 22.35
CA SER A 647 16.04 4.19 23.56
C SER A 647 17.49 3.77 23.31
N ARG A 648 17.81 3.21 22.12
CA ARG A 648 19.20 2.95 21.71
C ARG A 648 20.04 4.23 21.61
N LYS A 649 19.48 5.31 21.04
CA LYS A 649 20.17 6.62 20.95
C LYS A 649 20.30 7.30 22.30
N ALA A 650 19.26 7.26 23.13
CA ALA A 650 19.28 7.78 24.50
C ALA A 650 20.36 7.08 25.36
N ASN A 651 20.43 5.75 25.31
CA ASN A 651 21.46 4.97 26.01
C ASN A 651 22.87 5.22 25.48
N ALA A 652 23.05 5.49 24.19
CA ALA A 652 24.34 5.83 23.60
C ALA A 652 24.81 7.28 23.88
N THR A 653 23.91 8.14 24.40
CA THR A 653 24.19 9.56 24.72
C THR A 653 24.31 9.82 26.22
N LYS A 654 23.81 8.89 27.07
CA LYS A 654 23.99 8.89 28.52
C LYS A 654 25.40 8.44 28.92
N ASP A 655 25.84 8.86 30.11
CA ASP A 655 26.92 8.18 30.81
C ASP A 655 26.48 6.77 31.24
N ALA A 656 27.42 5.83 31.27
CA ALA A 656 27.17 4.41 31.55
C ALA A 656 26.76 4.13 33.01
N SER A 657 26.87 5.11 33.89
CA SER A 657 26.35 5.07 35.27
C SER A 657 24.83 5.23 35.39
N LEU A 658 24.16 5.76 34.35
CA LEU A 658 22.74 6.09 34.39
C LEU A 658 21.85 4.91 33.97
N PRO A 659 20.63 4.78 34.55
CA PRO A 659 19.70 3.71 34.20
C PRO A 659 19.27 3.77 32.73
N THR A 660 19.00 2.61 32.15
CA THR A 660 18.57 2.46 30.76
C THR A 660 17.25 3.19 30.48
N MET A 661 17.14 3.73 29.27
CA MET A 661 15.94 4.40 28.79
C MET A 661 14.74 3.45 28.82
N SER A 662 13.74 3.82 29.63
CA SER A 662 12.47 3.12 29.88
C SER A 662 11.40 4.16 30.23
N LEU A 663 10.12 3.78 30.34
CA LEU A 663 8.99 4.68 30.67
C LEU A 663 9.17 5.46 31.97
N ASP A 664 9.94 4.94 32.93
CA ASP A 664 10.26 5.62 34.19
C ASP A 664 11.20 6.84 34.00
N GLN A 665 11.84 6.95 32.83
CA GLN A 665 12.75 8.04 32.44
C GLN A 665 12.08 9.09 31.54
N LEU A 666 10.75 8.99 31.38
CA LEU A 666 9.88 9.93 30.64
C LEU A 666 8.82 10.46 31.60
N ASP A 667 8.72 11.78 31.75
CA ASP A 667 7.75 12.38 32.66
C ASP A 667 6.34 12.36 32.03
N ALA A 668 6.28 12.57 30.72
CA ALA A 668 5.09 12.38 29.90
C ALA A 668 5.39 11.67 28.58
N VAL A 669 4.39 10.97 28.05
CA VAL A 669 4.43 10.30 26.73
C VAL A 669 3.14 10.63 25.98
N ILE A 670 3.32 11.34 24.87
CA ILE A 670 2.25 11.87 24.01
C ILE A 670 2.32 11.12 22.67
N PHE A 671 1.16 10.88 22.07
CA PHE A 671 1.03 10.08 20.86
C PHE A 671 0.14 10.80 19.84
N HIS A 672 0.36 10.57 18.54
CA HIS A 672 -0.69 10.76 17.55
C HIS A 672 -1.93 9.95 17.97
N SER A 673 -3.09 10.59 18.05
CA SER A 673 -4.30 10.00 18.62
C SER A 673 -5.45 9.97 17.59
N PRO A 674 -5.60 8.85 16.85
CA PRO A 674 -6.82 8.57 16.08
C PRO A 674 -8.05 8.42 16.97
N PHE A 675 -7.87 7.83 18.15
CA PHE A 675 -8.87 7.70 19.21
C PHE A 675 -8.19 7.30 20.52
N CYS A 676 -8.71 7.76 21.66
CA CYS A 676 -8.05 7.64 22.96
C CYS A 676 -7.72 6.19 23.37
N LYS A 677 -8.52 5.20 22.93
CA LYS A 677 -8.27 3.79 23.26
C LYS A 677 -6.99 3.24 22.60
N LEU A 678 -6.63 3.68 21.39
CA LEU A 678 -5.37 3.30 20.76
C LEU A 678 -4.18 3.85 21.55
N VAL A 679 -4.29 5.08 22.08
CA VAL A 679 -3.25 5.68 22.91
C VAL A 679 -3.07 4.92 24.24
N GLN A 680 -4.16 4.46 24.87
CA GLN A 680 -4.07 3.60 26.06
C GLN A 680 -3.33 2.28 25.74
N LYS A 681 -3.63 1.65 24.60
CA LYS A 681 -2.89 0.47 24.12
C LYS A 681 -1.43 0.77 23.77
N SER A 682 -1.14 1.98 23.29
CA SER A 682 0.21 2.42 22.90
C SER A 682 1.14 2.47 24.10
N LEU A 683 0.70 3.06 25.23
CA LEU A 683 1.53 3.08 26.44
C LEU A 683 1.71 1.67 27.05
N ALA A 684 0.66 0.84 27.03
CA ALA A 684 0.76 -0.56 27.42
C ALA A 684 1.77 -1.34 26.54
N ARG A 685 1.84 -1.02 25.23
CA ARG A 685 2.83 -1.60 24.33
C ARG A 685 4.26 -1.14 24.65
N LEU A 686 4.47 0.10 25.07
CA LEU A 686 5.77 0.56 25.57
C LEU A 686 6.16 -0.15 26.88
N ALA A 687 5.22 -0.38 27.79
CA ALA A 687 5.46 -1.18 29.00
C ALA A 687 5.82 -2.64 28.67
N PHE A 688 5.23 -3.24 27.63
CA PHE A 688 5.63 -4.56 27.14
C PHE A 688 7.03 -4.57 26.52
N ASN A 689 7.42 -3.51 25.77
CA ASN A 689 8.79 -3.36 25.27
C ASN A 689 9.80 -3.27 26.43
N ASP A 690 9.50 -2.49 27.48
CA ASP A 690 10.35 -2.38 28.68
C ASP A 690 10.43 -3.70 29.46
N PHE A 691 9.34 -4.45 29.56
CA PHE A 691 9.32 -5.81 30.12
C PHE A 691 10.23 -6.77 29.34
N LEU A 692 10.15 -6.79 28.00
CA LEU A 692 11.03 -7.63 27.18
C LEU A 692 12.49 -7.18 27.25
N ALA A 693 12.76 -5.88 27.35
CA ALA A 693 14.11 -5.33 27.52
C ALA A 693 14.70 -5.51 28.93
N THR A 694 13.87 -5.79 29.95
CA THR A 694 14.32 -5.96 31.35
C THR A 694 15.10 -7.28 31.51
N PRO A 695 16.26 -7.28 32.22
CA PRO A 695 17.00 -8.50 32.56
C PRO A 695 16.16 -9.51 33.36
N THR A 696 16.31 -10.81 33.07
CA THR A 696 15.43 -11.86 33.59
C THR A 696 15.41 -11.96 35.12
N ASP A 697 16.53 -11.62 35.77
CA ASP A 697 16.70 -11.49 37.22
C ASP A 697 15.85 -10.38 37.86
N GLN A 698 15.43 -9.38 37.09
CA GLN A 698 14.66 -8.22 37.57
C GLN A 698 13.18 -8.26 37.15
N VAL A 699 12.80 -9.16 36.22
CA VAL A 699 11.41 -9.26 35.73
C VAL A 699 10.42 -9.54 36.86
N ILE A 700 10.69 -10.54 37.71
CA ILE A 700 9.79 -10.95 38.80
C ILE A 700 9.54 -9.80 39.80
N ASN A 701 10.55 -8.98 40.06
CA ASN A 701 10.46 -7.88 41.02
C ASN A 701 9.76 -6.64 40.45
N ARG A 702 9.82 -6.41 39.13
CA ARG A 702 9.27 -5.21 38.46
C ARG A 702 7.92 -5.47 37.76
N TYR A 703 7.64 -6.72 37.40
CA TYR A 703 6.48 -7.16 36.62
C TYR A 703 5.90 -8.49 37.15
N PRO A 704 5.56 -8.59 38.45
CA PRO A 704 5.13 -9.84 39.07
C PRO A 704 3.87 -10.41 38.41
N GLY A 705 3.91 -11.69 38.06
CA GLY A 705 2.80 -12.41 37.42
C GLY A 705 2.71 -12.23 35.90
N LEU A 706 3.64 -11.49 35.28
CA LEU A 706 3.73 -11.31 33.82
C LEU A 706 4.80 -12.19 33.16
N GLU A 707 5.51 -13.02 33.93
CA GLU A 707 6.60 -13.89 33.47
C GLU A 707 6.14 -14.87 32.37
N VAL A 708 4.86 -15.26 32.40
CA VAL A 708 4.17 -16.09 31.39
C VAL A 708 4.26 -15.54 29.97
N PHE A 709 4.47 -14.22 29.81
CA PHE A 709 4.60 -13.56 28.50
C PHE A 709 6.05 -13.42 28.02
N ARG A 710 7.05 -13.92 28.77
CA ARG A 710 8.48 -13.70 28.48
C ARG A 710 8.98 -14.34 27.18
N GLU A 711 8.36 -15.44 26.74
CA GLU A 711 8.71 -16.13 25.48
C GLU A 711 7.96 -15.56 24.26
N LYS A 712 6.98 -14.67 24.47
CA LYS A 712 6.23 -14.01 23.40
C LYS A 712 7.09 -12.96 22.72
N LYS A 713 7.03 -12.90 21.39
CA LYS A 713 7.69 -11.85 20.61
C LYS A 713 6.79 -10.64 20.38
N LEU A 714 7.40 -9.54 19.93
CA LEU A 714 6.67 -8.34 19.50
C LEU A 714 5.81 -8.63 18.26
N GLU A 715 6.35 -9.31 17.24
CA GLU A 715 5.64 -9.55 15.98
C GLU A 715 4.38 -10.43 16.14
N ASP A 716 4.38 -11.34 17.11
CA ASP A 716 3.28 -12.30 17.34
C ASP A 716 2.14 -11.75 18.22
N THR A 717 2.30 -10.54 18.80
CA THR A 717 1.45 -10.05 19.90
C THR A 717 0.57 -8.84 19.58
N TYR A 718 0.58 -8.31 18.35
CA TYR A 718 -0.22 -7.11 17.98
C TYR A 718 -1.73 -7.24 18.19
N PHE A 719 -2.26 -8.46 18.27
CA PHE A 719 -3.67 -8.76 18.53
C PHE A 719 -3.87 -9.80 19.66
N ASP A 720 -2.82 -10.05 20.46
CA ASP A 720 -2.89 -10.96 21.60
C ASP A 720 -3.65 -10.27 22.74
N ARG A 721 -4.88 -10.73 22.99
CA ARG A 721 -5.80 -10.10 23.96
C ARG A 721 -5.37 -10.29 25.41
N ASP A 722 -4.59 -11.33 25.70
CA ASP A 722 -4.13 -11.60 27.07
C ASP A 722 -2.93 -10.72 27.39
N VAL A 723 -1.99 -10.56 26.46
CA VAL A 723 -0.91 -9.56 26.54
C VAL A 723 -1.50 -8.15 26.61
N GLU A 724 -2.45 -7.79 25.74
CA GLU A 724 -3.13 -6.48 25.77
C GLU A 724 -3.75 -6.21 27.15
N LYS A 725 -4.59 -7.12 27.65
CA LYS A 725 -5.28 -6.94 28.93
C LYS A 725 -4.30 -6.86 30.10
N ALA A 726 -3.28 -7.70 30.13
CA ALA A 726 -2.29 -7.74 31.21
C ALA A 726 -1.48 -6.43 31.27
N PHE A 727 -0.92 -5.98 30.14
CA PHE A 727 -0.11 -4.76 30.11
C PHE A 727 -0.95 -3.48 30.20
N MET A 728 -2.20 -3.47 29.75
CA MET A 728 -3.12 -2.35 30.03
C MET A 728 -3.47 -2.25 31.53
N SER A 729 -3.58 -3.37 32.24
CA SER A 729 -3.80 -3.37 33.69
C SER A 729 -2.54 -2.94 34.47
N GLN A 730 -1.35 -3.41 34.07
CA GLN A 730 -0.09 -3.05 34.71
C GLN A 730 0.27 -1.58 34.49
N SER A 731 0.02 -1.04 33.29
CA SER A 731 0.40 0.33 32.94
C SER A 731 -0.66 1.39 33.31
N GLU A 732 -1.79 1.04 33.92
CA GLU A 732 -2.88 2.01 34.17
C GLU A 732 -2.44 3.21 35.03
N ALA A 733 -1.65 2.97 36.08
CA ALA A 733 -1.11 4.05 36.92
C ALA A 733 -0.19 4.98 36.12
N ALA A 734 0.70 4.41 35.30
CA ALA A 734 1.56 5.18 34.40
C ALA A 734 0.75 5.96 33.35
N PHE A 735 -0.30 5.36 32.78
CA PHE A 735 -1.19 6.01 31.81
C PHE A 735 -1.91 7.21 32.42
N ARG A 736 -2.45 7.07 33.64
CA ARG A 736 -3.18 8.14 34.35
C ARG A 736 -2.31 9.37 34.63
N VAL A 737 -1.00 9.20 34.81
CA VAL A 737 -0.06 10.30 35.05
C VAL A 737 0.60 10.79 33.77
N LYS A 738 1.28 9.90 33.02
CA LYS A 738 2.19 10.26 31.93
C LYS A 738 1.49 10.55 30.59
N THR A 739 0.24 10.13 30.40
CA THR A 739 -0.41 10.19 29.07
C THR A 739 -1.83 10.72 29.09
N LYS A 740 -2.65 10.40 30.11
CA LYS A 740 -4.05 10.85 30.18
C LYS A 740 -4.25 12.38 30.04
N PRO A 741 -3.39 13.26 30.61
CA PRO A 741 -3.52 14.71 30.41
C PRO A 741 -3.46 15.13 28.93
N SER A 742 -2.70 14.41 28.10
CA SER A 742 -2.60 14.71 26.65
C SER A 742 -3.86 14.39 25.85
N LEU A 743 -4.88 13.74 26.44
CA LEU A 743 -6.06 13.25 25.70
C LEU A 743 -7.27 14.19 25.70
N LEU A 744 -7.17 15.38 26.31
CA LEU A 744 -8.28 16.35 26.37
C LEU A 744 -8.83 16.69 24.98
N LEU A 745 -7.99 17.22 24.08
CA LEU A 745 -8.41 17.56 22.71
C LEU A 745 -8.82 16.32 21.92
N ALA A 746 -8.08 15.22 22.02
CA ALA A 746 -8.39 13.98 21.29
C ALA A 746 -9.79 13.43 21.62
N SER A 747 -10.21 13.49 22.90
CA SER A 747 -11.52 13.00 23.34
C SER A 747 -12.66 13.99 23.10
N GLN A 748 -12.37 15.31 23.07
CA GLN A 748 -13.37 16.38 22.90
C GLN A 748 -13.50 16.92 21.46
N VAL A 749 -12.54 16.67 20.57
CA VAL A 749 -12.52 17.15 19.17
C VAL A 749 -12.45 16.00 18.17
N GLY A 750 -11.85 14.87 18.52
CA GLY A 750 -11.67 13.74 17.61
C GLY A 750 -10.25 13.64 17.03
N ASN A 751 -10.12 12.87 15.95
CA ASN A 751 -8.85 12.78 15.22
C ASN A 751 -8.64 14.02 14.37
N MET A 752 -7.57 14.78 14.62
CA MET A 752 -7.21 15.93 13.80
C MET A 752 -6.07 15.62 12.82
N TYR A 753 -5.80 14.35 12.48
CA TYR A 753 -4.65 13.92 11.65
C TYR A 753 -3.31 14.57 12.04
N THR A 754 -2.69 15.42 11.21
CA THR A 754 -1.35 15.96 11.47
C THR A 754 -1.21 16.79 12.76
N PRO A 755 -2.12 17.72 13.12
CA PRO A 755 -2.10 18.38 14.42
C PRO A 755 -2.45 17.48 15.61
N SER A 756 -2.92 16.24 15.44
CA SER A 756 -3.38 15.38 16.56
C SER A 756 -2.30 15.21 17.66
N VAL A 757 -1.04 14.97 17.30
CA VAL A 757 0.06 14.85 18.29
C VAL A 757 0.41 16.18 18.98
N PHE A 758 0.22 17.31 18.30
CA PHE A 758 0.48 18.64 18.84
C PHE A 758 -0.70 19.20 19.66
N GLY A 759 -1.92 18.81 19.33
CA GLY A 759 -3.08 18.93 20.23
C GLY A 759 -2.92 18.09 21.48
N GLY A 760 -2.25 16.92 21.38
CA GLY A 760 -1.80 16.16 22.54
C GLY A 760 -0.83 16.93 23.43
N LEU A 761 0.16 17.61 22.82
CA LEU A 761 1.10 18.48 23.51
C LEU A 761 0.41 19.69 24.17
N ALA A 762 -0.48 20.38 23.45
CA ALA A 762 -1.26 21.50 23.98
C ALA A 762 -2.18 21.07 25.14
N SER A 763 -2.79 19.90 25.05
CA SER A 763 -3.58 19.30 26.15
C SER A 763 -2.74 19.03 27.39
N HIS A 764 -1.54 18.45 27.21
CA HIS A 764 -0.62 18.20 28.33
C HIS A 764 -0.14 19.49 29.00
N ILE A 765 0.10 20.55 28.23
CA ILE A 765 0.48 21.87 28.78
C ILE A 765 -0.71 22.48 29.55
N SER A 766 -1.90 22.51 28.95
CA SER A 766 -3.12 23.09 29.54
C SER A 766 -3.55 22.39 30.84
N CYS A 767 -3.34 21.08 30.95
CA CYS A 767 -3.71 20.30 32.13
C CYS A 767 -2.67 20.28 33.27
N ASN A 768 -1.55 21.00 33.19
CA ASN A 768 -0.50 21.00 34.21
C ASN A 768 0.00 22.43 34.53
N THR A 769 0.56 22.64 35.71
CA THR A 769 1.12 23.95 36.10
C THR A 769 2.56 24.12 35.63
N THR A 770 3.03 25.38 35.61
CA THR A 770 4.42 25.79 35.35
C THR A 770 5.45 25.02 36.17
N GLU A 771 5.18 24.78 37.45
CA GLU A 771 6.09 24.10 38.39
C GLU A 771 6.12 22.59 38.12
N SER A 772 4.98 22.01 37.72
CA SER A 772 4.89 20.60 37.36
C SER A 772 5.61 20.30 36.05
N LEU A 773 5.51 21.20 35.07
CA LEU A 773 6.13 21.06 33.75
C LEU A 773 7.64 21.33 33.75
N ALA A 774 8.14 22.18 34.65
CA ALA A 774 9.53 22.63 34.67
C ALA A 774 10.55 21.46 34.69
N GLY A 775 11.41 21.41 33.68
CA GLY A 775 12.46 20.39 33.54
C GLY A 775 12.03 19.01 33.03
N GLN A 776 10.72 18.76 32.80
CA GLN A 776 10.20 17.48 32.31
C GLN A 776 10.86 17.03 30.99
N ARG A 777 11.02 15.72 30.80
CA ARG A 777 11.18 15.08 29.50
C ARG A 777 9.83 14.56 29.01
N VAL A 778 9.31 15.19 27.96
CA VAL A 778 8.09 14.79 27.25
C VAL A 778 8.48 14.02 25.99
N ALA A 779 8.12 12.74 25.88
CA ALA A 779 8.26 12.00 24.62
C ALA A 779 7.03 12.20 23.73
N LEU A 780 7.24 12.27 22.42
CA LEU A 780 6.20 12.39 21.41
C LEU A 780 6.40 11.30 20.35
N PHE A 781 5.37 10.48 20.13
CA PHE A 781 5.30 9.53 19.03
C PHE A 781 4.36 10.04 17.95
N SER A 782 4.93 10.43 16.82
CA SER A 782 4.18 10.80 15.62
C SER A 782 4.14 9.63 14.64
N TYR A 783 2.97 9.38 14.06
CA TYR A 783 2.69 8.33 13.09
C TYR A 783 1.85 8.91 11.96
N GLY A 784 2.11 8.49 10.73
CA GLY A 784 1.22 8.61 9.58
C GLY A 784 1.30 7.34 8.75
N SER A 785 0.16 6.87 8.26
CA SER A 785 0.04 5.66 7.44
C SER A 785 0.77 5.74 6.10
N GLY A 786 1.00 4.59 5.47
CA GLY A 786 1.75 4.45 4.21
C GLY A 786 3.16 3.85 4.27
N LEU A 787 3.98 3.91 5.34
CA LEU A 787 3.91 4.61 6.63
C LEU A 787 5.22 5.36 6.93
N ALA A 788 5.09 6.44 7.71
CA ALA A 788 6.20 7.17 8.30
C ALA A 788 5.91 7.48 9.79
N ALA A 789 6.89 7.20 10.65
CA ALA A 789 6.77 7.42 12.08
C ALA A 789 8.09 7.93 12.69
N THR A 790 7.98 8.70 13.78
CA THR A 790 9.14 9.10 14.60
C THR A 790 8.73 9.29 16.05
N MET A 791 9.50 8.68 16.94
CA MET A 791 9.52 9.02 18.36
C MET A 791 10.66 9.98 18.65
N PHE A 792 10.37 11.11 19.29
CA PHE A 792 11.34 12.11 19.70
C PHE A 792 11.00 12.65 21.10
N SER A 793 11.87 13.46 21.69
CA SER A 793 11.61 14.09 22.99
C SER A 793 11.80 15.61 22.98
N LEU A 794 10.93 16.26 23.76
CA LEU A 794 11.08 17.63 24.22
C LEU A 794 11.63 17.62 25.65
N ARG A 795 12.50 18.58 25.95
CA ARG A 795 12.90 18.96 27.30
C ARG A 795 12.26 20.30 27.63
N VAL A 796 11.42 20.32 28.66
CA VAL A 796 10.89 21.57 29.18
C VAL A 796 12.02 22.33 29.89
N THR A 797 12.07 23.65 29.72
CA THR A 797 13.01 24.50 30.47
C THR A 797 12.82 24.35 31.98
N ARG A 798 13.88 24.65 32.75
CA ARG A 798 13.81 24.78 34.21
C ARG A 798 13.50 26.22 34.65
N ASP A 799 13.42 27.16 33.72
CA ASP A 799 12.99 28.53 34.01
C ASP A 799 11.47 28.60 34.22
N SER A 800 11.09 28.60 35.50
CA SER A 800 9.74 28.86 35.99
C SER A 800 9.69 30.08 36.93
N GLN A 801 10.77 30.88 36.98
CA GLN A 801 10.93 31.95 37.97
C GLN A 801 10.29 33.26 37.50
N GLY A 802 8.96 33.33 37.68
CA GLY A 802 8.19 34.58 37.55
C GLY A 802 7.23 34.61 36.35
N PRO A 803 6.27 35.57 36.36
CA PRO A 803 5.15 35.60 35.42
C PRO A 803 5.54 35.91 33.97
N ASP A 804 6.70 36.55 33.75
CA ASP A 804 7.23 36.87 32.42
C ASP A 804 8.08 35.74 31.80
N SER A 805 8.34 34.63 32.53
CA SER A 805 9.18 33.51 32.05
C SER A 805 8.60 32.84 30.79
N THR A 806 9.45 32.32 29.90
CA THR A 806 8.99 31.79 28.60
C THR A 806 8.02 30.61 28.75
N LEU A 807 8.20 29.79 29.79
CA LEU A 807 7.29 28.70 30.16
C LEU A 807 5.95 29.21 30.70
N ALA A 808 5.94 30.23 31.58
CA ALA A 808 4.71 30.82 32.09
C ALA A 808 3.87 31.44 30.96
N ARG A 809 4.50 32.16 30.03
CA ARG A 809 3.82 32.70 28.84
C ARG A 809 3.16 31.59 28.02
N LEU A 810 3.87 30.48 27.76
CA LEU A 810 3.34 29.33 27.02
C LEU A 810 2.16 28.65 27.75
N VAL A 811 2.26 28.40 29.06
CA VAL A 811 1.20 27.78 29.87
C VAL A 811 -0.04 28.68 29.91
N ASN A 812 0.14 29.97 30.25
CA ASN A 812 -0.95 30.96 30.26
C ASN A 812 -1.64 31.06 28.90
N SER A 813 -0.89 30.93 27.80
CA SER A 813 -1.46 30.99 26.45
C SER A 813 -2.43 29.84 26.12
N LEU A 814 -2.43 28.74 26.89
CA LEU A 814 -3.27 27.56 26.71
C LEU A 814 -4.19 27.27 27.91
N VAL A 815 -4.30 28.18 28.88
CA VAL A 815 -5.11 27.97 30.10
C VAL A 815 -6.61 27.92 29.78
N ASP A 816 -7.08 28.70 28.80
CA ASP A 816 -8.48 28.77 28.37
C ASP A 816 -8.88 27.66 27.38
N LEU A 817 -7.99 26.70 27.09
CA LEU A 817 -8.29 25.59 26.18
C LEU A 817 -9.48 24.71 26.65
N PRO A 818 -9.66 24.39 27.94
CA PRO A 818 -10.80 23.58 28.40
C PRO A 818 -12.12 24.36 28.32
N THR A 819 -12.12 25.64 28.70
CA THR A 819 -13.32 26.50 28.65
C THR A 819 -13.73 26.78 27.20
N LEU A 820 -12.78 27.02 26.29
CA LEU A 820 -13.05 27.15 24.85
C LEU A 820 -13.70 25.88 24.28
N LEU A 821 -13.31 24.68 24.73
CA LEU A 821 -13.94 23.42 24.32
C LEU A 821 -15.40 23.25 24.80
N GLU A 822 -15.79 23.97 25.85
CA GLU A 822 -17.17 24.02 26.40
C GLU A 822 -18.04 25.07 25.71
N THR A 823 -17.47 26.19 25.21
CA THR A 823 -18.22 27.22 24.45
C THR A 823 -18.75 26.75 23.09
N ARG A 824 -18.37 25.56 22.63
CA ARG A 824 -18.79 25.02 21.33
C ARG A 824 -20.27 24.61 21.30
N THR A 825 -20.89 24.79 20.14
CA THR A 825 -22.29 24.40 19.91
C THR A 825 -22.40 22.90 19.63
N LYS A 826 -23.22 22.19 20.41
CA LYS A 826 -23.62 20.81 20.11
C LYS A 826 -24.59 20.80 18.92
N VAL A 827 -24.34 19.92 17.95
CA VAL A 827 -25.18 19.69 16.76
C VAL A 827 -25.72 18.26 16.78
N ASP A 828 -27.00 18.12 16.43
CA ASP A 828 -27.68 16.83 16.35
C ASP A 828 -27.05 15.88 15.29
N PRO A 829 -26.95 14.56 15.56
CA PRO A 829 -26.39 13.58 14.62
C PRO A 829 -27.01 13.60 13.21
N GLN A 830 -28.30 13.91 13.06
CA GLN A 830 -28.95 14.03 11.76
C GLN A 830 -28.47 15.25 10.98
N VAL A 831 -28.29 16.40 11.66
CA VAL A 831 -27.76 17.64 11.07
C VAL A 831 -26.26 17.50 10.75
N PHE A 832 -25.50 16.80 11.60
CA PHE A 832 -24.13 16.39 11.30
C PHE A 832 -24.08 15.50 10.03
N ALA A 833 -24.94 14.49 9.93
CA ALA A 833 -24.99 13.61 8.76
C ALA A 833 -25.34 14.37 7.46
N GLN A 834 -26.27 15.31 7.51
CA GLN A 834 -26.60 16.23 6.41
C GLN A 834 -25.42 17.14 6.04
N THR A 835 -24.67 17.64 7.02
CA THR A 835 -23.49 18.48 6.78
C THR A 835 -22.37 17.70 6.10
N MET A 836 -22.15 16.44 6.50
CA MET A 836 -21.18 15.56 5.82
C MET A 836 -21.61 15.21 4.39
N GLN A 837 -22.91 14.99 4.15
CA GLN A 837 -23.42 14.80 2.78
C GLN A 837 -23.25 16.07 1.93
N LEU A 838 -23.57 17.26 2.46
CA LEU A 838 -23.34 18.53 1.76
C LEU A 838 -21.86 18.72 1.40
N ARG A 839 -20.93 18.33 2.28
CA ARG A 839 -19.49 18.36 2.00
C ARG A 839 -19.11 17.44 0.84
N GLU A 840 -19.61 16.21 0.84
CA GLU A 840 -19.43 15.24 -0.25
C GLU A 840 -19.98 15.77 -1.59
N GLU A 841 -21.16 16.39 -1.59
CA GLU A 841 -21.80 17.02 -2.76
C GLU A 841 -21.09 18.31 -3.26
N THR A 842 -20.22 18.93 -2.45
CA THR A 842 -19.59 20.23 -2.75
C THR A 842 -18.08 20.19 -2.90
N HIS A 843 -17.42 19.09 -2.54
CA HIS A 843 -15.95 18.95 -2.51
C HIS A 843 -15.24 19.38 -3.81
N HIS A 844 -15.83 19.08 -4.98
CA HIS A 844 -15.34 19.46 -6.32
C HIS A 844 -16.24 20.48 -7.05
N LYS A 845 -17.08 21.23 -6.33
CA LYS A 845 -18.07 22.10 -6.96
C LYS A 845 -17.54 23.50 -7.23
N ALA A 846 -17.54 23.88 -8.50
CA ALA A 846 -17.24 25.22 -8.99
C ALA A 846 -18.28 25.63 -10.06
N PRO A 847 -18.80 26.87 -10.04
CA PRO A 847 -18.71 27.82 -8.94
C PRO A 847 -19.56 27.37 -7.72
N TYR A 848 -19.17 27.79 -6.52
CA TYR A 848 -19.90 27.51 -5.28
C TYR A 848 -19.80 28.65 -4.26
N THR A 849 -20.90 28.92 -3.57
CA THR A 849 -20.94 29.83 -2.42
C THR A 849 -21.44 29.05 -1.20
N PRO A 850 -20.62 28.90 -0.14
CA PRO A 850 -21.01 28.20 1.08
C PRO A 850 -22.28 28.74 1.74
N LYS A 851 -23.05 27.82 2.31
CA LYS A 851 -24.39 28.04 2.87
C LYS A 851 -24.41 28.05 4.40
N GLY A 852 -23.39 27.50 5.06
CA GLY A 852 -23.30 27.48 6.52
C GLY A 852 -23.34 28.90 7.12
N SER A 853 -23.93 29.02 8.31
CA SER A 853 -23.98 30.30 9.02
C SER A 853 -22.58 30.73 9.46
N VAL A 854 -22.26 32.01 9.20
CA VAL A 854 -21.02 32.65 9.64
C VAL A 854 -21.07 32.94 11.14
N GLU A 855 -22.26 33.24 11.69
CA GLU A 855 -22.48 33.60 13.10
C GLU A 855 -22.15 32.47 14.10
N LEU A 856 -22.09 31.23 13.62
CA LEU A 856 -21.74 30.06 14.44
C LEU A 856 -20.22 29.89 14.57
N LEU A 857 -19.40 30.59 13.79
CA LEU A 857 -17.94 30.53 13.85
C LEU A 857 -17.41 31.29 15.07
N PHE A 858 -16.20 30.94 15.53
CA PHE A 858 -15.55 31.72 16.57
C PHE A 858 -15.12 33.11 16.05
N PRO A 859 -15.11 34.16 16.91
CA PRO A 859 -14.53 35.45 16.55
C PRO A 859 -13.10 35.33 16.02
N GLY A 860 -12.77 36.07 14.96
CA GLY A 860 -11.48 36.02 14.30
C GLY A 860 -11.23 34.79 13.41
N THR A 861 -12.18 33.85 13.28
CA THR A 861 -12.07 32.71 12.34
C THR A 861 -12.10 33.17 10.89
N TRP A 862 -11.16 32.69 10.07
CA TRP A 862 -11.23 32.77 8.61
C TRP A 862 -12.19 31.70 8.07
N TYR A 863 -12.99 32.06 7.07
CA TYR A 863 -13.94 31.17 6.42
C TYR A 863 -13.94 31.32 4.90
N LEU A 864 -14.37 30.27 4.21
CA LEU A 864 -14.57 30.24 2.77
C LEU A 864 -15.78 31.10 2.39
N ASN A 865 -15.55 32.13 1.58
CA ASN A 865 -16.57 33.07 1.14
C ASN A 865 -17.20 32.63 -0.19
N HIS A 866 -16.36 32.31 -1.18
CA HIS A 866 -16.79 31.88 -2.52
C HIS A 866 -15.66 31.10 -3.23
N VAL A 867 -16.06 30.12 -4.06
CA VAL A 867 -15.24 29.38 -5.03
C VAL A 867 -15.75 29.72 -6.42
N ASP A 868 -14.92 30.32 -7.28
CA ASP A 868 -15.35 30.72 -8.62
C ASP A 868 -15.25 29.59 -9.66
N GLU A 869 -15.65 29.87 -10.90
CA GLU A 869 -15.63 28.91 -12.02
C GLU A 869 -14.21 28.36 -12.30
N MET A 870 -13.17 29.15 -12.01
CA MET A 870 -11.76 28.78 -12.13
C MET A 870 -11.24 28.06 -10.87
N HIS A 871 -12.14 27.63 -9.97
CA HIS A 871 -11.84 26.98 -8.69
C HIS A 871 -11.03 27.86 -7.71
N ARG A 872 -10.91 29.17 -7.96
CA ARG A 872 -10.18 30.09 -7.09
C ARG A 872 -11.02 30.34 -5.84
N ARG A 873 -10.41 30.10 -4.68
CA ARG A 873 -11.06 30.23 -3.36
C ARG A 873 -10.78 31.60 -2.76
N SER A 874 -11.83 32.26 -2.28
CA SER A 874 -11.77 33.54 -1.58
C SER A 874 -12.12 33.35 -0.10
N TYR A 875 -11.36 34.01 0.77
CA TYR A 875 -11.51 33.88 2.22
C TYR A 875 -11.84 35.22 2.87
N THR A 876 -12.63 35.19 3.94
CA THR A 876 -12.99 36.36 4.72
C THR A 876 -12.86 36.02 6.20
N ARG A 877 -12.54 37.01 7.04
CA ARG A 877 -12.37 36.81 8.48
C ARG A 877 -13.61 37.26 9.24
N HIS A 878 -14.08 36.44 10.17
CA HIS A 878 -15.15 36.80 11.11
C HIS A 878 -14.66 37.94 12.01
N PRO A 879 -15.37 39.07 12.12
CA PRO A 879 -14.96 40.18 12.99
C PRO A 879 -14.98 39.77 14.46
N TYR A 880 -14.21 40.49 15.28
CA TYR A 880 -14.38 40.45 16.74
C TYR A 880 -15.56 41.34 17.11
N THR A 881 -16.68 40.74 17.52
CA THR A 881 -17.91 41.45 17.89
C THR A 881 -17.73 42.19 19.22
N THR A 882 -17.52 43.51 19.16
CA THR A 882 -17.54 44.36 20.35
C THR A 882 -18.99 44.55 20.83
N PRO A 883 -19.35 44.18 22.08
CA PRO A 883 -20.67 44.47 22.63
C PRO A 883 -20.84 45.98 22.84
N GLY A 884 -22.01 46.52 22.49
CA GLY A 884 -22.28 47.96 22.56
C GLY A 884 -22.44 48.50 23.98
N THR A 885 -21.52 49.37 24.41
CA THR A 885 -21.70 50.44 25.39
C THR A 885 -22.65 50.19 26.58
N ALA A 886 -22.18 49.48 27.62
CA ALA A 886 -22.68 49.64 28.99
C ALA A 886 -21.62 49.28 30.04
N ALA A 887 -21.22 50.27 30.85
CA ALA A 887 -20.31 50.17 32.01
C ALA A 887 -18.87 49.67 31.76
N THR A 888 -17.95 50.14 32.61
CA THR A 888 -16.54 49.74 32.61
C THR A 888 -16.34 48.38 33.28
N SER A 889 -16.03 47.35 32.50
CA SER A 889 -15.38 46.13 33.00
C SER A 889 -14.25 45.73 32.06
N THR A 890 -13.01 45.95 32.48
CA THR A 890 -11.81 45.53 31.75
C THR A 890 -11.64 44.01 31.88
N THR A 891 -12.30 43.24 31.03
CA THR A 891 -12.05 41.79 30.92
C THR A 891 -10.66 41.56 30.33
N SER A 892 -9.76 41.04 31.16
CA SER A 892 -8.34 40.92 30.85
C SER A 892 -8.03 39.94 29.73
N ALA A 893 -8.00 40.42 28.49
CA ALA A 893 -7.10 39.86 27.49
C ALA A 893 -5.67 40.10 28.00
N THR A 894 -5.06 39.07 28.59
CA THR A 894 -3.72 39.16 29.18
C THR A 894 -2.69 39.33 28.08
N ILE A 895 -2.37 40.59 27.74
CA ILE A 895 -1.36 40.93 26.74
C ILE A 895 -0.02 40.34 27.19
N VAL A 896 0.39 39.27 26.53
CA VAL A 896 1.67 38.60 26.75
C VAL A 896 2.75 39.54 26.21
N LYS A 897 3.61 40.07 27.09
CA LYS A 897 4.74 40.92 26.67
C LYS A 897 5.58 40.22 25.61
N ASP A 898 6.02 41.00 24.64
CA ASP A 898 6.75 40.65 23.42
C ASP A 898 7.65 39.42 23.55
N ILE A 899 7.59 38.52 22.57
CA ILE A 899 8.70 37.58 22.36
C ILE A 899 9.86 38.40 21.78
N PRO A 900 10.97 38.60 22.51
CA PRO A 900 12.06 39.44 22.03
C PRO A 900 12.69 38.81 20.80
N SER A 901 12.95 39.62 19.78
CA SER A 901 13.52 39.20 18.49
C SER A 901 14.79 38.38 18.69
N PRO A 902 15.09 37.35 17.86
CA PRO A 902 16.21 36.43 18.11
C PRO A 902 17.59 37.10 18.07
N LEU A 903 17.65 38.30 17.49
CA LEU A 903 18.76 39.23 17.58
C LEU A 903 18.27 40.52 18.28
N PRO A 904 19.07 41.12 19.19
CA PRO A 904 18.69 42.38 19.83
C PRO A 904 18.67 43.52 18.81
N SER A 905 17.65 44.38 18.87
CA SER A 905 17.56 45.54 17.97
C SER A 905 18.67 46.56 18.26
N ASP A 906 19.16 47.23 17.22
CA ASP A 906 20.18 48.31 17.31
C ASP A 906 19.75 49.50 18.19
N ARG A 907 18.50 49.53 18.67
CA ARG A 907 17.98 50.56 19.56
C ARG A 907 18.51 50.38 20.99
N GLN A 908 18.46 49.16 21.53
CA GLN A 908 18.94 48.88 22.90
C GLN A 908 20.46 49.03 23.04
N ALA A 909 21.21 48.67 21.99
CA ALA A 909 22.67 48.87 21.93
C ALA A 909 23.09 50.35 21.86
N ARG A 910 22.15 51.27 21.59
CA ARG A 910 22.37 52.74 21.55
C ARG A 910 21.90 53.48 22.81
N GLU A 911 21.31 52.77 23.77
CA GLU A 911 20.91 53.32 25.08
C GLU A 911 21.82 52.83 26.21
N GLN A 912 22.87 52.06 25.88
CA GLN A 912 23.92 51.57 26.79
C GLN A 912 25.35 51.97 26.34
N LEU A 913 25.45 52.98 25.47
CA LEU A 913 26.68 53.63 24.99
C LEU A 913 26.51 55.16 25.03
#